data_AF-A0A2T1NAG1-F1
#
_entry.id   AF-A0A2T1NAG1-F1
#
_cell.length_a   1.000
_cell.length_b   1.000
_cell.length_c   1.000
_cell.angle_alpha   90.00
_cell.angle_beta   90.00
_cell.angle_gamma   90.00
#
_symmetry.space_group_name_H-M   'P 1'
#
loop_
_entity.id
_entity.type
_entity.pdbx_description
1 polymer ?
#
loop_
_entity_poly.entity_id
_entity_poly.type
_entity_poly.pdbx_seq_one_letter_code
_entity_poly.pdbx_strand_id
1 'polypeptide(L)'
;MAYTQQSIDDVRNADIVKIIGHFEELKKAGSLWKCCSPFSDDKTPSFMVKPSTNRWTCYSTQSGGDGIAFVMKKQGASFLEAVKTIAGICGIHLQEEQVTEEVQRKRNHKQKQYDLLKASAKAYTKQLEQLPADHWAKQFIADRDINEETRINFGIGYAPDQWKFLTNTIIDKGLFAVGKETGLVTVKDQKQFDFFKNRVMFPIHNHNGNVVGFGGRANDADLKDADGNTIGAKYINSRETNVYTKSKVLYGLYQAKHAIVKSKTAVLVEGYTDVTGLHQNNCEIAVATGGTALTLDQAKLLARYADHVIIIRDNDGYDDKGNVKAGLKAALNDVNTLLLQGLKISVVVLPEGEDPDSYSRKVEDIYQYIQDNKQDAVLWKTHFLNNAAANNPDALSEAVSDVAEMLYNIKDDVKRNSYVDYCKKILKQPVKILKDKIESFNIQALEKAEKTERFEATTAEDLGLPPGADYEEFKKHRFCTVKNACWFQGRSQTFFKGTNYKIEPLFHVYGKNDNKRLCEAINEQGEKRIIDFDSADFVSRSKFEERLINEGFFVNLENFGAAHFTLMKNRVLSDFVLAFELKTLGWQREGFFAFSDCVYHNNTIKNVDQYGIVQLDNLKKTNSEYMDDVKHYYSPAFSEIYKHTRDDDDPYENDRYFVYKESPVTLKAWMQQLKKVYPEKAELGIAFILSSCFRDIYIKRYQFFPHLFLTGEKGSGKSKFGESLVALFTYKQEPFDLNSGTPVAFYRRLSRIMNAPTMLEEFHDNIELKIFQSLKGAYDGRGREMGKATGDNRTTTTKVNSSLIITSQYVSSRDDNSLTSRSLLSNFIKPQEAFTNTQLENYNLLKSWEEEGLSSMILDVVKHRPLIEKEIHKTYASINKQLKKELEGVEYQERMLQNYVALLTPLKILWDQFTFPFTYESVYNQFKEAIIDSSDLIIESEGLQEFWRTLEYLRDRKPFSLITEGEHYKVDKFDTVSLQTRKGEKPHEWKNTNRDQLLFLRLNAVHQLYHKEVSTREGAEVIGENTLRNYFKSKKYYVGSVKSHRFDDTSTSAYVFNYTMMKENGILNLDRFTKGTNDPNDDPFAPDPIPQQPEGELPLQ
;
A
#
# COMPACT_ATOMS: atom_id res chain seq x y z
N MET A 1 50.84 26.05 7.93
CA MET A 1 50.80 27.52 8.07
C MET A 1 49.34 27.90 7.98
N ALA A 2 48.82 28.64 8.95
CA ALA A 2 47.51 29.26 8.85
C ALA A 2 47.79 30.76 8.91
N TYR A 3 47.38 31.47 7.87
CA TYR A 3 47.41 32.93 7.85
C TYR A 3 46.21 33.44 8.60
N THR A 4 46.31 34.61 9.23
CA THR A 4 45.17 35.21 9.92
C THR A 4 43.99 35.29 8.98
N GLN A 5 42.78 35.11 9.52
CA GLN A 5 41.55 35.23 8.73
C GLN A 5 41.54 36.57 7.97
N GLN A 6 42.03 37.64 8.59
CA GLN A 6 42.25 38.94 7.95
C GLN A 6 43.16 38.85 6.71
N SER A 7 44.35 38.24 6.80
CA SER A 7 45.24 38.08 5.64
C SER A 7 44.65 37.20 4.54
N ILE A 8 43.84 36.19 4.88
CA ILE A 8 43.14 35.36 3.90
C ILE A 8 42.04 36.16 3.20
N ASP A 9 41.30 36.98 3.95
CA ASP A 9 40.24 37.83 3.42
C ASP A 9 40.83 38.95 2.56
N ASP A 10 41.97 39.54 2.94
CA ASP A 10 42.71 40.50 2.13
C ASP A 10 43.12 39.89 0.78
N VAL A 11 43.61 38.64 0.79
CA VAL A 11 43.96 37.91 -0.44
C VAL A 11 42.73 37.54 -1.27
N ARG A 12 41.61 37.17 -0.64
CA ARG A 12 40.35 36.85 -1.33
C ARG A 12 39.71 38.08 -1.96
N ASN A 13 39.83 39.24 -1.31
CA ASN A 13 39.31 40.53 -1.78
C ASN A 13 40.27 41.27 -2.71
N ALA A 14 41.49 40.75 -2.90
CA ALA A 14 42.46 41.29 -3.83
C ALA A 14 41.90 41.35 -5.26
N ASP A 15 42.29 42.39 -6.00
CA ASP A 15 41.77 42.67 -7.35
C ASP A 15 41.96 41.49 -8.29
N ILE A 16 40.86 40.83 -8.64
CA ILE A 16 40.85 39.64 -9.49
C ILE A 16 41.34 39.93 -10.91
N VAL A 17 41.20 41.16 -11.42
CA VAL A 17 41.72 41.54 -12.74
C VAL A 17 43.24 41.56 -12.72
N LYS A 18 43.85 42.07 -11.64
CA LYS A 18 45.30 42.05 -11.44
C LYS A 18 45.83 40.62 -11.29
N ILE A 19 45.12 39.78 -10.54
CA ILE A 19 45.51 38.38 -10.33
C ILE A 19 45.48 37.61 -11.64
N ILE A 20 44.37 37.65 -12.37
CA ILE A 20 44.20 36.89 -13.60
C ILE A 20 45.06 37.49 -14.72
N GLY A 21 45.18 38.82 -14.78
CA GLY A 21 46.03 39.55 -15.72
C GLY A 21 47.52 39.23 -15.61
N HIS A 22 47.96 38.65 -14.49
CA HIS A 22 49.33 38.12 -14.34
C HIS A 22 49.55 36.82 -15.13
N PHE A 23 48.49 36.04 -15.37
CA PHE A 23 48.57 34.74 -16.05
C PHE A 23 48.06 34.79 -17.48
N GLU A 24 47.09 35.66 -17.78
CA GLU A 24 46.38 35.71 -19.05
C GLU A 24 46.18 37.14 -19.54
N GLU A 25 46.24 37.36 -20.86
CA GLU A 25 46.02 38.68 -21.44
C GLU A 25 44.51 39.02 -21.48
N LEU A 26 44.06 39.88 -20.56
CA LEU A 26 42.66 40.29 -20.44
C LEU A 26 42.32 41.50 -21.32
N LYS A 27 41.22 41.41 -22.08
CA LYS A 27 40.65 42.52 -22.87
C LYS A 27 39.37 43.04 -22.23
N LYS A 28 39.21 44.36 -22.15
CA LYS A 28 38.03 44.99 -21.56
C LYS A 28 36.81 44.84 -22.48
N ALA A 29 35.66 44.47 -21.91
CA ALA A 29 34.39 44.27 -22.60
C ALA A 29 33.23 44.85 -21.78
N GLY A 30 32.99 46.16 -21.92
CA GLY A 30 32.01 46.89 -21.11
C GLY A 30 32.43 46.95 -19.64
N SER A 31 31.56 46.49 -18.74
CA SER A 31 31.83 46.38 -17.29
C SER A 31 32.58 45.11 -16.89
N LEU A 32 32.90 44.23 -17.85
CA LEU A 32 33.61 42.96 -17.65
C LEU A 32 34.96 42.97 -18.37
N TRP A 33 35.80 41.99 -18.03
CA TRP A 33 37.00 41.66 -18.79
C TRP A 33 36.86 40.26 -19.38
N LYS A 34 37.53 39.99 -20.50
CA LYS A 34 37.46 38.71 -21.19
C LYS A 34 38.80 38.27 -21.78
N CYS A 35 39.01 36.96 -21.84
CA CYS A 35 40.07 36.31 -22.61
C CYS A 35 39.59 34.95 -23.12
N CYS A 36 40.43 34.27 -23.91
CA CYS A 36 40.22 32.84 -24.18
C CYS A 36 40.37 32.04 -22.90
N SER A 37 39.74 30.86 -22.84
CA SER A 37 39.81 30.01 -21.66
C SER A 37 41.26 29.65 -21.32
N PRO A 38 41.70 29.87 -20.07
CA PRO A 38 43.00 29.42 -19.60
C PRO A 38 43.01 27.93 -19.24
N PHE A 39 41.87 27.25 -19.38
CA PHE A 39 41.62 25.88 -18.97
C PHE A 39 41.20 24.97 -20.13
N SER A 40 40.87 25.52 -21.29
CA SER A 40 40.47 24.81 -22.50
C SER A 40 40.95 25.55 -23.75
N ASP A 41 41.21 24.81 -24.82
CA ASP A 41 41.84 25.35 -26.03
C ASP A 41 40.81 26.00 -26.98
N ASP A 42 40.21 27.11 -26.53
CA ASP A 42 39.12 27.79 -27.23
C ASP A 42 39.65 28.93 -28.12
N LYS A 43 39.19 28.98 -29.39
CA LYS A 43 39.55 30.07 -30.32
C LYS A 43 38.80 31.39 -30.08
N THR A 44 37.75 31.37 -29.27
CA THR A 44 36.91 32.54 -28.97
C THR A 44 36.95 32.87 -27.48
N PRO A 45 36.93 34.17 -27.08
CA PRO A 45 36.93 34.55 -25.67
C PRO A 45 35.73 33.98 -24.90
N SER A 46 35.97 32.96 -24.08
CA SER A 46 34.99 32.22 -23.28
C SER A 46 35.20 32.40 -21.77
N PHE A 47 36.23 33.13 -21.37
CA PHE A 47 36.56 33.43 -19.99
C PHE A 47 36.20 34.87 -19.66
N MET A 48 35.33 35.06 -18.67
CA MET A 48 34.82 36.37 -18.26
C MET A 48 35.21 36.66 -16.81
N VAL A 49 35.72 37.85 -16.56
CA VAL A 49 36.06 38.34 -15.21
C VAL A 49 35.16 39.52 -14.91
N LYS A 50 34.48 39.46 -13.76
CA LYS A 50 33.58 40.51 -13.27
C LYS A 50 34.22 41.21 -12.06
N PRO A 51 34.80 42.41 -12.25
CA PRO A 51 35.47 43.14 -11.17
C PRO A 51 34.50 43.50 -10.03
N SER A 52 33.25 43.87 -10.37
CA SER A 52 32.26 44.33 -9.38
C SER A 52 31.85 43.28 -8.35
N THR A 53 32.07 41.99 -8.64
CA THR A 53 31.78 40.88 -7.73
C THR A 53 33.04 40.13 -7.31
N ASN A 54 34.22 40.59 -7.74
CA ASN A 54 35.51 39.92 -7.58
C ASN A 54 35.47 38.42 -7.94
N ARG A 55 34.86 38.08 -9.08
CA ARG A 55 34.67 36.69 -9.53
C ARG A 55 34.93 36.50 -11.03
N TRP A 56 35.33 35.30 -11.41
CA TRP A 56 35.47 34.88 -12.80
C TRP A 56 34.52 33.72 -13.12
N THR A 57 34.17 33.60 -14.40
CA THR A 57 33.39 32.49 -14.96
C THR A 57 34.01 32.11 -16.30
N CYS A 58 34.28 30.83 -16.49
CA CYS A 58 34.70 30.23 -17.75
C CYS A 58 33.52 29.45 -18.33
N TYR A 59 33.00 29.90 -19.47
CA TYR A 59 31.80 29.32 -20.09
C TYR A 59 32.07 28.01 -20.81
N SER A 60 33.30 27.77 -21.25
CA SER A 60 33.68 26.50 -21.88
C SER A 60 33.84 25.36 -20.88
N THR A 61 34.37 25.64 -19.70
CA THR A 61 34.55 24.64 -18.63
C THR A 61 33.48 24.71 -17.54
N GLN A 62 32.49 25.60 -17.68
CA GLN A 62 31.41 25.89 -16.71
C GLN A 62 31.88 26.14 -15.27
N SER A 63 33.13 26.59 -15.10
CA SER A 63 33.71 26.82 -13.77
C SER A 63 33.80 28.30 -13.45
N GLY A 64 33.71 28.65 -12.18
CA GLY A 64 33.87 30.02 -11.73
C GLY A 64 34.29 30.09 -10.26
N GLY A 65 34.82 31.23 -9.85
CA GLY A 65 35.37 31.38 -8.50
C GLY A 65 35.96 32.76 -8.23
N ASP A 66 36.61 32.89 -7.07
CA ASP A 66 37.45 34.03 -6.71
C ASP A 66 38.88 33.85 -7.28
N GLY A 67 39.76 34.82 -7.01
CA GLY A 67 41.16 34.76 -7.47
C GLY A 67 41.91 33.54 -6.94
N ILE A 68 41.61 33.10 -5.71
CA ILE A 68 42.22 31.91 -5.10
C ILE A 68 41.83 30.66 -5.89
N ALA A 69 40.53 30.49 -6.17
CA ALA A 69 40.03 29.38 -6.98
C ALA A 69 40.64 29.37 -8.40
N PHE A 70 40.91 30.53 -8.98
CA PHE A 70 41.60 30.63 -10.27
C PHE A 70 43.01 30.02 -10.20
N VAL A 71 43.83 30.47 -9.25
CA VAL A 71 45.24 30.03 -9.12
C VAL A 71 45.31 28.55 -8.76
N MET A 72 44.44 28.08 -7.84
CA MET A 72 44.31 26.66 -7.52
C MET A 72 44.03 25.83 -8.76
N LYS A 73 43.09 26.25 -9.61
CA LYS A 73 42.72 25.52 -10.82
C LYS A 73 43.77 25.61 -11.93
N LYS A 74 44.40 26.78 -12.12
CA LYS A 74 45.41 27.00 -13.17
C LYS A 74 46.70 26.23 -12.88
N GLN A 75 47.15 26.22 -11.64
CA GLN A 75 48.45 25.65 -11.25
C GLN A 75 48.35 24.28 -10.56
N GLY A 76 47.15 23.79 -10.25
CA GLY A 76 46.99 22.62 -9.37
C GLY A 76 47.52 22.88 -7.95
N ALA A 77 47.54 24.15 -7.53
CA ALA A 77 48.07 24.60 -6.26
C ALA A 77 47.10 24.31 -5.12
N SER A 78 47.63 23.98 -3.94
CA SER A 78 46.83 23.96 -2.71
C SER A 78 46.34 25.36 -2.34
N PHE A 79 45.31 25.44 -1.49
CA PHE A 79 44.75 26.72 -1.05
C PHE A 79 45.81 27.69 -0.50
N LEU A 80 46.72 27.22 0.35
CA LEU A 80 47.77 28.06 0.93
C LEU A 80 48.84 28.48 -0.08
N GLU A 81 49.14 27.62 -1.06
CA GLU A 81 50.05 27.98 -2.16
C GLU A 81 49.40 29.05 -3.04
N ALA A 82 48.11 28.90 -3.38
CA ALA A 82 47.36 29.92 -4.10
C ALA A 82 47.31 31.24 -3.34
N VAL A 83 47.11 31.21 -2.01
CA VAL A 83 47.13 32.39 -1.15
C VAL A 83 48.51 33.07 -1.16
N LYS A 84 49.61 32.31 -1.05
CA LYS A 84 50.98 32.83 -1.15
C LYS A 84 51.27 33.45 -2.51
N THR A 85 50.88 32.78 -3.59
CA THR A 85 51.08 33.24 -4.96
C THR A 85 50.35 34.57 -5.19
N ILE A 86 49.09 34.67 -4.77
CA ILE A 86 48.29 35.89 -4.91
C ILE A 86 48.86 37.01 -4.04
N ALA A 87 49.27 36.71 -2.81
CA ALA A 87 49.91 37.70 -1.94
C ALA A 87 51.17 38.29 -2.57
N GLY A 88 52.00 37.47 -3.22
CA GLY A 88 53.15 37.93 -4.00
C GLY A 88 52.78 38.81 -5.19
N ILE A 89 51.76 38.42 -5.96
CA ILE A 89 51.27 39.20 -7.13
C ILE A 89 50.68 40.55 -6.70
N CYS A 90 49.93 40.56 -5.61
CA CYS A 90 49.17 41.72 -5.15
C CYS A 90 49.94 42.60 -4.17
N GLY A 91 51.08 42.14 -3.64
CA GLY A 91 51.86 42.86 -2.61
C GLY A 91 51.22 42.82 -1.23
N ILE A 92 50.46 41.77 -0.92
CA ILE A 92 49.73 41.62 0.35
C ILE A 92 50.65 40.99 1.39
N HIS A 93 50.81 41.64 2.54
CA HIS A 93 51.58 41.08 3.64
C HIS A 93 50.76 40.01 4.37
N LEU A 94 51.23 38.76 4.34
CA LEU A 94 50.57 37.65 5.00
C LEU A 94 51.04 37.54 6.46
N GLN A 95 50.14 37.82 7.40
CA GLN A 95 50.38 37.57 8.83
C GLN A 95 50.02 36.12 9.16
N GLU A 96 50.96 35.40 9.78
CA GLU A 96 50.66 34.06 10.30
C GLU A 96 49.84 34.16 11.58
N GLU A 97 48.85 33.29 11.76
CA GLU A 97 48.13 33.19 13.04
C GLU A 97 49.12 32.85 14.16
N GLN A 98 49.00 33.56 15.29
CA GLN A 98 49.59 33.09 16.54
C GLN A 98 48.90 31.80 16.93
N VAL A 99 49.49 30.69 16.49
CA VAL A 99 49.11 29.36 16.93
C VAL A 99 49.52 29.20 18.38
N THR A 100 48.62 28.65 19.19
CA THR A 100 48.94 28.26 20.56
C THR A 100 50.20 27.40 20.59
N GLU A 101 50.95 27.44 21.70
CA GLU A 101 52.18 26.63 21.85
C GLU A 101 51.94 25.15 21.52
N GLU A 102 50.75 24.64 21.83
CA GLU A 102 50.35 23.28 21.51
C GLU A 102 50.27 23.01 19.99
N VAL A 103 49.69 23.92 19.21
CA VAL A 103 49.59 23.77 17.75
C VAL A 103 50.97 23.93 17.11
N GLN A 104 51.80 24.84 17.61
CA GLN A 104 53.18 25.00 17.13
C GLN A 104 54.04 23.76 17.46
N ARG A 105 53.86 23.17 18.64
CA ARG A 105 54.49 21.90 19.03
C ARG A 105 54.07 20.75 18.11
N LYS A 106 52.78 20.62 17.80
CA LYS A 106 52.26 19.61 16.85
C LYS A 106 52.85 19.79 15.44
N ARG A 107 52.99 21.03 14.96
CA ARG A 107 53.62 21.35 13.66
C ARG A 107 55.11 20.95 13.63
N ASN A 108 55.88 21.38 14.63
CA ASN A 108 57.30 21.05 14.73
C ASN A 108 57.52 19.54 14.83
N HIS A 109 56.63 18.84 15.55
CA HIS A 109 56.66 17.39 15.65
C HIS A 109 56.42 16.70 14.31
N LYS A 110 55.42 17.16 13.53
CA LYS A 110 55.15 16.64 12.19
C LYS A 110 56.30 16.91 11.21
N GLN A 111 56.97 18.05 11.32
CA GLN A 111 58.15 18.34 10.49
C GLN A 111 59.30 17.37 10.79
N LYS A 112 59.57 17.06 12.06
CA LYS A 112 60.58 16.05 12.45
C LYS A 112 60.29 14.68 11.83
N GLN A 113 59.02 14.29 11.71
CA GLN A 113 58.62 13.05 11.06
C GLN A 113 58.99 13.05 9.56
N TYR A 114 58.68 14.13 8.83
CA TYR A 114 59.05 14.25 7.41
C TYR A 114 60.57 14.25 7.20
N ASP A 115 61.32 14.99 8.03
CA ASP A 115 62.77 15.06 7.92
C ASP A 115 63.41 13.68 8.14
N LEU A 116 62.89 12.92 9.11
CA LEU A 116 63.35 11.56 9.39
C LEU A 116 63.07 10.60 8.22
N LEU A 117 61.85 10.64 7.66
CA LEU A 117 61.46 9.83 6.50
C LEU A 117 62.31 10.16 5.27
N LYS A 118 62.55 11.45 5.00
CA LYS A 118 63.42 11.91 3.92
C LYS A 118 64.87 11.43 4.10
N ALA A 119 65.41 11.50 5.32
CA ALA A 119 66.75 10.99 5.62
C ALA A 119 66.83 9.46 5.43
N SER A 120 65.77 8.74 5.81
CA SER A 120 65.68 7.29 5.66
C SER A 120 65.61 6.87 4.18
N ALA A 121 64.85 7.60 3.35
CA ALA A 121 64.82 7.37 1.91
C ALA A 121 66.22 7.48 1.29
N LYS A 122 66.97 8.54 1.64
CA LYS A 122 68.37 8.71 1.20
C LYS A 122 69.27 7.56 1.63
N ALA A 123 69.10 7.07 2.86
CA ALA A 123 69.87 5.93 3.37
C ALA A 123 69.61 4.66 2.55
N TYR A 124 68.34 4.37 2.21
CA TYR A 124 67.98 3.24 1.36
C TYR A 124 68.50 3.38 -0.07
N THR A 125 68.44 4.57 -0.68
CA THR A 125 69.00 4.80 -2.02
C THR A 125 70.51 4.56 -2.05
N LYS A 126 71.23 5.09 -1.05
CA LYS A 126 72.68 4.86 -0.90
C LYS A 126 73.01 3.38 -0.70
N GLN A 127 72.20 2.67 0.09
CA GLN A 127 72.39 1.24 0.32
C GLN A 127 72.25 0.44 -0.98
N LEU A 128 71.25 0.77 -1.83
CA LEU A 128 71.08 0.13 -3.13
C LEU A 128 72.28 0.37 -4.05
N GLU A 129 72.87 1.57 -4.04
CA GLU A 129 74.04 1.90 -4.87
C GLU A 129 75.28 1.08 -4.51
N GLN A 130 75.42 0.73 -3.23
CA GLN A 130 76.57 -0.01 -2.70
C GLN A 130 76.46 -1.54 -2.88
N LEU A 131 75.33 -2.04 -3.40
CA LEU A 131 75.15 -3.47 -3.62
C LEU A 131 75.95 -3.99 -4.82
N PRO A 132 76.50 -5.22 -4.73
CA PRO A 132 77.02 -5.95 -5.88
C PRO A 132 75.99 -6.11 -7.00
N ALA A 133 76.46 -6.18 -8.25
CA ALA A 133 75.59 -6.28 -9.43
C ALA A 133 74.72 -7.56 -9.47
N ASP A 134 75.21 -8.64 -8.87
CA ASP A 134 74.55 -9.95 -8.75
C ASP A 134 73.55 -10.03 -7.57
N HIS A 135 73.46 -8.99 -6.74
CA HIS A 135 72.49 -8.97 -5.64
C HIS A 135 71.05 -8.95 -6.20
N TRP A 136 70.15 -9.74 -5.61
CA TRP A 136 68.77 -9.91 -6.10
C TRP A 136 68.02 -8.58 -6.31
N ALA A 137 68.27 -7.58 -5.46
CA ALA A 137 67.65 -6.25 -5.57
C ALA A 137 68.10 -5.48 -6.82
N LYS A 138 69.36 -5.65 -7.25
CA LYS A 138 69.88 -5.10 -8.52
C LYS A 138 69.32 -5.87 -9.71
N GLN A 139 69.25 -7.20 -9.60
CA GLN A 139 68.62 -8.05 -10.62
C GLN A 139 67.14 -7.71 -10.81
N PHE A 140 66.38 -7.53 -9.74
CA PHE A 140 64.96 -7.13 -9.80
C PHE A 140 64.72 -5.81 -10.57
N ILE A 141 65.64 -4.84 -10.44
CA ILE A 141 65.61 -3.57 -11.17
C ILE A 141 65.95 -3.80 -12.64
N ALA A 142 66.97 -4.61 -12.91
CA ALA A 142 67.40 -4.97 -14.26
C ALA A 142 66.34 -5.77 -15.02
N ASP A 143 65.73 -6.77 -14.40
CA ASP A 143 64.67 -7.62 -14.96
C ASP A 143 63.41 -6.82 -15.36
N ARG A 144 63.26 -5.61 -14.84
CA ARG A 144 62.16 -4.68 -15.16
C ARG A 144 62.55 -3.53 -16.06
N ASP A 145 63.81 -3.50 -16.52
CA ASP A 145 64.38 -2.41 -17.31
C ASP A 145 64.22 -1.03 -16.67
N ILE A 146 64.22 -0.95 -15.33
CA ILE A 146 64.10 0.33 -14.63
C ILE A 146 65.40 1.11 -14.81
N ASN A 147 65.35 2.16 -15.63
CA ASN A 147 66.51 2.98 -15.94
C ASN A 147 66.94 3.90 -14.77
N GLU A 148 68.13 4.47 -14.88
CA GLU A 148 68.73 5.29 -13.82
C GLU A 148 67.93 6.58 -13.55
N GLU A 149 67.37 7.21 -14.58
CA GLU A 149 66.55 8.41 -14.44
C GLU A 149 65.28 8.12 -13.63
N THR A 150 64.60 7.03 -13.94
CA THR A 150 63.40 6.56 -13.22
C THR A 150 63.74 6.17 -11.79
N ARG A 151 64.86 5.46 -11.58
CA ARG A 151 65.37 5.12 -10.25
C ARG A 151 65.57 6.37 -9.38
N ILE A 152 66.19 7.42 -9.94
CA ILE A 152 66.45 8.68 -9.26
C ILE A 152 65.14 9.44 -9.01
N ASN A 153 64.29 9.60 -10.02
CA ASN A 153 63.05 10.38 -9.94
C ASN A 153 62.06 9.81 -8.91
N PHE A 154 61.98 8.48 -8.80
CA PHE A 154 61.14 7.81 -7.82
C PHE A 154 61.85 7.51 -6.49
N GLY A 155 63.16 7.74 -6.41
CA GLY A 155 63.96 7.54 -5.20
C GLY A 155 64.09 6.06 -4.78
N ILE A 156 64.07 5.13 -5.73
CA ILE A 156 64.10 3.69 -5.44
C ILE A 156 65.39 3.34 -4.67
N GLY A 157 65.24 2.54 -3.60
CA GLY A 157 66.32 2.16 -2.70
C GLY A 157 66.25 0.71 -2.24
N TYR A 158 67.04 0.35 -1.24
CA TYR A 158 67.07 -1.00 -0.68
C TYR A 158 67.22 -0.99 0.85
N ALA A 159 66.34 -1.72 1.53
CA ALA A 159 66.44 -2.00 2.96
C ALA A 159 67.21 -3.33 3.14
N PRO A 160 68.38 -3.32 3.81
CA PRO A 160 69.22 -4.50 3.91
C PRO A 160 68.62 -5.60 4.79
N ASP A 161 69.13 -6.82 4.69
CA ASP A 161 68.84 -7.95 5.59
C ASP A 161 69.49 -7.74 6.97
N GLN A 162 69.13 -6.65 7.65
CA GLN A 162 69.63 -6.29 8.97
C GLN A 162 68.48 -5.84 9.86
N TRP A 163 68.46 -6.31 11.10
CA TRP A 163 67.38 -6.01 12.03
C TRP A 163 67.39 -4.58 12.57
N LYS A 164 68.51 -3.85 12.51
CA LYS A 164 68.63 -2.50 13.12
C LYS A 164 69.44 -1.52 12.27
N PHE A 165 69.26 -1.54 10.94
CA PHE A 165 69.99 -0.66 10.02
C PHE A 165 69.64 0.81 10.25
N LEU A 166 68.35 1.17 10.23
CA LEU A 166 67.89 2.51 10.59
C LEU A 166 67.73 2.68 12.11
N THR A 167 67.22 1.66 12.80
CA THR A 167 66.87 1.73 14.25
C THR A 167 68.03 2.22 15.10
N ASN A 168 69.26 1.73 14.87
CA ASN A 168 70.43 2.19 15.62
C ASN A 168 70.67 3.70 15.42
N THR A 169 70.75 4.16 14.17
CA THR A 169 70.96 5.60 13.86
C THR A 169 69.82 6.49 14.38
N ILE A 170 68.59 5.99 14.39
CA ILE A 170 67.42 6.72 14.90
C ILE A 170 67.51 6.90 16.42
N ILE A 171 67.92 5.85 17.15
CA ILE A 171 68.11 5.88 18.60
C ILE A 171 69.26 6.84 18.96
N ASP A 172 70.40 6.73 18.27
CA ASP A 172 71.59 7.56 18.52
C ASP A 172 71.30 9.06 18.33
N LYS A 173 70.37 9.41 17.43
CA LYS A 173 69.92 10.79 17.20
C LYS A 173 68.84 11.27 18.18
N GLY A 174 68.44 10.45 19.16
CA GLY A 174 67.36 10.77 20.10
C GLY A 174 65.97 10.84 19.45
N LEU A 175 65.80 10.20 18.28
CA LEU A 175 64.56 10.25 17.48
C LEU A 175 63.73 8.97 17.62
N PHE A 176 63.98 8.12 18.61
CA PHE A 176 63.31 6.83 18.79
C PHE A 176 61.77 6.92 18.78
N ALA A 177 61.20 7.87 19.53
CA ALA A 177 59.75 8.09 19.55
C ALA A 177 59.20 8.43 18.15
N VAL A 178 59.88 9.33 17.43
CA VAL A 178 59.54 9.72 16.05
C VAL A 178 59.68 8.53 15.08
N GLY A 179 60.71 7.70 15.26
CA GLY A 179 60.94 6.49 14.47
C GLY A 179 59.85 5.44 14.65
N LYS A 180 59.32 5.29 15.88
CA LYS A 180 58.17 4.42 16.16
C LYS A 180 56.89 4.98 15.53
N GLU A 181 56.64 6.27 15.69
CA GLU A 181 55.44 6.94 15.14
C GLU A 181 55.40 6.96 13.61
N THR A 182 56.56 7.05 12.95
CA THR A 182 56.67 6.97 11.48
C THR A 182 56.65 5.53 10.95
N GLY A 183 56.59 4.53 11.85
CA GLY A 183 56.56 3.11 11.48
C GLY A 183 57.88 2.57 10.92
N LEU A 184 58.98 3.33 11.02
CA LEU A 184 60.32 2.86 10.65
C LEU A 184 60.86 1.86 11.68
N VAL A 185 60.53 2.05 12.96
CA VAL A 185 60.95 1.20 14.07
C VAL A 185 59.77 0.44 14.65
N THR A 186 59.88 -0.89 14.72
CA THR A 186 58.92 -1.78 15.36
C THR A 186 59.43 -2.20 16.74
N VAL A 187 58.54 -2.25 17.74
CA VAL A 187 58.83 -2.74 19.09
C VAL A 187 57.96 -3.97 19.37
N LYS A 188 58.59 -5.12 19.65
CA LYS A 188 57.92 -6.38 20.02
C LYS A 188 58.76 -7.12 21.06
N ASP A 189 58.14 -7.61 22.13
CA ASP A 189 58.81 -8.38 23.20
C ASP A 189 60.09 -7.70 23.74
N GLN A 190 60.01 -6.38 23.98
CA GLN A 190 61.13 -5.49 24.36
C GLN A 190 62.28 -5.36 23.33
N LYS A 191 62.20 -6.03 22.17
CA LYS A 191 63.13 -5.85 21.06
C LYS A 191 62.66 -4.74 20.13
N GLN A 192 63.61 -3.98 19.62
CA GLN A 192 63.40 -2.85 18.70
C GLN A 192 64.13 -3.16 17.39
N PHE A 193 63.43 -3.11 16.26
CA PHE A 193 64.01 -3.47 14.97
C PHE A 193 63.33 -2.73 13.81
N ASP A 194 63.99 -2.70 12.66
CA ASP A 194 63.49 -2.05 11.45
C ASP A 194 62.23 -2.75 10.93
N PHE A 195 61.21 -1.98 10.56
CA PHE A 195 59.99 -2.56 9.98
C PHE A 195 60.24 -3.15 8.58
N PHE A 196 61.05 -2.48 7.76
CA PHE A 196 61.46 -2.97 6.45
C PHE A 196 62.83 -3.63 6.53
N LYS A 197 62.91 -4.84 5.99
CA LYS A 197 64.11 -5.66 6.02
C LYS A 197 64.15 -6.51 4.75
N ASN A 198 65.32 -6.59 4.11
CA ASN A 198 65.56 -7.31 2.86
C ASN A 198 64.51 -7.00 1.77
N ARG A 199 64.33 -5.71 1.45
CA ARG A 199 63.30 -5.24 0.49
C ARG A 199 63.80 -4.15 -0.44
N VAL A 200 63.37 -4.17 -1.71
CA VAL A 200 63.48 -3.02 -2.61
C VAL A 200 62.44 -1.99 -2.19
N MET A 201 62.89 -0.76 -1.98
CA MET A 201 62.13 0.30 -1.32
C MET A 201 61.65 1.33 -2.35
N PHE A 202 60.35 1.62 -2.31
CA PHE A 202 59.67 2.64 -3.11
C PHE A 202 59.17 3.74 -2.18
N PRO A 203 59.85 4.91 -2.10
CA PRO A 203 59.38 6.03 -1.28
C PRO A 203 58.02 6.55 -1.75
N ILE A 204 57.09 6.69 -0.81
CA ILE A 204 55.76 7.22 -1.07
C ILE A 204 55.77 8.70 -0.76
N HIS A 205 55.38 9.52 -1.73
CA HIS A 205 55.33 10.98 -1.62
C HIS A 205 53.89 11.44 -1.43
N ASN A 206 53.67 12.44 -0.59
CA ASN A 206 52.43 13.21 -0.65
C ASN A 206 52.44 14.18 -1.84
N HIS A 207 51.32 14.86 -2.12
CA HIS A 207 51.20 15.79 -3.26
C HIS A 207 52.20 16.97 -3.22
N ASN A 208 52.75 17.29 -2.04
CA ASN A 208 53.77 18.32 -1.85
C ASN A 208 55.21 17.80 -2.04
N GLY A 209 55.39 16.51 -2.28
CA GLY A 209 56.71 15.89 -2.48
C GLY A 209 57.44 15.51 -1.19
N ASN A 210 56.79 15.57 -0.02
CA ASN A 210 57.39 15.01 1.19
C ASN A 210 57.25 13.50 1.19
N VAL A 211 58.34 12.79 1.56
CA VAL A 211 58.28 11.36 1.83
C VAL A 211 57.44 11.13 3.08
N VAL A 212 56.39 10.35 2.94
CA VAL A 212 55.43 10.06 4.01
C VAL A 212 55.49 8.61 4.48
N GLY A 213 55.97 7.71 3.63
CA GLY A 213 56.11 6.28 3.93
C GLY A 213 56.85 5.58 2.81
N PHE A 214 56.82 4.25 2.82
CA PHE A 214 57.49 3.40 1.84
C PHE A 214 56.63 2.20 1.46
N GLY A 215 56.73 1.78 0.20
CA GLY A 215 56.42 0.43 -0.25
C GLY A 215 57.69 -0.41 -0.29
N GLY A 216 57.61 -1.69 0.02
CA GLY A 216 58.76 -2.60 0.09
C GLY A 216 58.49 -3.94 -0.59
N ARG A 217 59.20 -4.25 -1.68
CA ARG A 217 59.14 -5.55 -2.38
C ARG A 217 60.13 -6.54 -1.77
N ALA A 218 59.67 -7.69 -1.31
CA ALA A 218 60.52 -8.77 -0.76
C ALA A 218 61.20 -9.59 -1.86
N ASN A 219 62.31 -10.22 -1.53
CA ASN A 219 62.88 -11.27 -2.36
C ASN A 219 61.89 -12.45 -2.47
N ASP A 220 61.66 -12.99 -3.67
CA ASP A 220 60.71 -14.10 -3.85
C ASP A 220 61.19 -15.37 -3.12
N ALA A 221 62.51 -15.53 -2.95
CA ALA A 221 63.09 -16.63 -2.17
C ALA A 221 62.71 -16.59 -0.68
N ASP A 222 62.46 -15.39 -0.13
CA ASP A 222 62.08 -15.19 1.28
C ASP A 222 60.58 -15.38 1.51
N LEU A 223 59.79 -15.51 0.44
CA LEU A 223 58.35 -15.66 0.51
C LEU A 223 57.91 -17.12 0.62
N LYS A 224 58.82 -18.09 0.48
CA LYS A 224 58.52 -19.52 0.55
C LYS A 224 59.13 -20.15 1.81
N ASP A 225 58.38 -21.03 2.48
CA ASP A 225 58.96 -21.91 3.50
C ASP A 225 59.75 -23.07 2.88
N ALA A 226 60.33 -23.91 3.74
CA ALA A 226 61.10 -25.09 3.32
C ALA A 226 60.29 -26.10 2.49
N ASP A 227 58.96 -26.07 2.61
CA ASP A 227 58.01 -26.94 1.91
C ASP A 227 57.45 -26.27 0.62
N GLY A 228 57.87 -25.05 0.31
CA GLY A 228 57.47 -24.28 -0.87
C GLY A 228 56.19 -23.47 -0.72
N ASN A 229 55.58 -23.40 0.47
CA ASN A 229 54.37 -22.64 0.73
C ASN A 229 54.65 -21.15 0.91
N THR A 230 53.73 -20.28 0.50
CA THR A 230 53.91 -18.83 0.62
C THR A 230 53.68 -18.36 2.06
N ILE A 231 54.71 -17.84 2.74
CA ILE A 231 54.70 -17.44 4.17
C ILE A 231 54.72 -15.93 4.41
N GLY A 232 54.67 -15.11 3.38
CA GLY A 232 54.71 -13.65 3.52
C GLY A 232 54.16 -12.89 2.31
N ALA A 233 54.01 -11.57 2.46
CA ALA A 233 53.54 -10.70 1.39
C ALA A 233 54.69 -10.19 0.51
N LYS A 234 54.50 -10.33 -0.82
CA LYS A 234 55.43 -9.85 -1.86
C LYS A 234 55.70 -8.35 -1.73
N TYR A 235 54.65 -7.57 -1.48
CA TYR A 235 54.75 -6.14 -1.17
C TYR A 235 54.18 -5.85 0.22
N ILE A 236 54.87 -5.01 0.98
CA ILE A 236 54.36 -4.42 2.21
C ILE A 236 54.48 -2.91 2.13
N ASN A 237 53.54 -2.18 2.72
CA ASN A 237 53.62 -0.74 2.84
C ASN A 237 53.88 -0.34 4.29
N SER A 238 54.32 0.89 4.48
CA SER A 238 54.34 1.53 5.80
C SER A 238 52.98 1.36 6.48
N ARG A 239 52.99 1.23 7.81
CA ARG A 239 51.76 1.24 8.61
C ARG A 239 51.10 2.62 8.54
N GLU A 240 49.84 2.71 8.93
CA GLU A 240 49.15 3.99 9.12
C GLU A 240 49.89 4.85 10.16
N THR A 241 50.14 6.11 9.85
CA THR A 241 50.85 7.08 10.72
C THR A 241 50.23 8.47 10.62
N ASN A 242 50.68 9.40 11.47
CA ASN A 242 50.23 10.80 11.44
C ASN A 242 50.57 11.54 10.12
N VAL A 243 51.49 11.01 9.32
CA VAL A 243 51.96 11.60 8.06
C VAL A 243 51.60 10.77 6.83
N TYR A 244 51.29 9.48 7.00
CA TYR A 244 50.92 8.58 5.92
C TYR A 244 49.64 7.84 6.23
N THR A 245 48.66 8.07 5.36
CA THR A 245 47.41 7.33 5.32
C THR A 245 47.25 6.74 3.93
N LYS A 246 47.26 5.40 3.84
CA LYS A 246 47.30 4.69 2.55
C LYS A 246 46.10 5.06 1.68
N SER A 247 44.92 5.19 2.30
CA SER A 247 43.68 5.57 1.63
C SER A 247 43.62 7.02 1.13
N LYS A 248 44.63 7.87 1.37
CA LYS A 248 44.63 9.30 1.01
C LYS A 248 45.81 9.70 0.11
N VAL A 249 46.63 8.75 -0.30
CA VAL A 249 47.84 9.00 -1.09
C VAL A 249 47.81 8.11 -2.34
N LEU A 250 48.23 8.69 -3.47
CA LEU A 250 48.46 7.97 -4.72
C LEU A 250 49.94 8.00 -5.03
N TYR A 251 50.52 6.82 -5.24
CA TYR A 251 51.91 6.71 -5.66
C TYR A 251 52.08 7.30 -7.06
N GLY A 252 53.20 7.98 -7.30
CA GLY A 252 53.49 8.66 -8.57
C GLY A 252 52.80 10.00 -8.76
N LEU A 253 51.82 10.38 -7.93
CA LEU A 253 51.10 11.65 -8.12
C LEU A 253 52.02 12.87 -8.04
N TYR A 254 53.02 12.86 -7.15
CA TYR A 254 53.96 13.97 -7.05
C TYR A 254 54.76 14.17 -8.34
N GLN A 255 55.22 13.07 -8.94
CA GLN A 255 55.91 13.05 -10.23
C GLN A 255 54.98 13.45 -11.37
N ALA A 256 53.77 12.88 -11.41
CA ALA A 256 52.83 13.00 -12.52
C ALA A 256 52.01 14.31 -12.52
N LYS A 257 51.86 15.02 -11.40
CA LYS A 257 50.87 16.11 -11.26
C LYS A 257 50.96 17.19 -12.32
N HIS A 258 52.16 17.56 -12.77
CA HIS A 258 52.33 18.59 -13.80
C HIS A 258 51.89 18.09 -15.17
N ALA A 259 52.26 16.86 -15.55
CA ALA A 259 51.81 16.22 -16.78
C ALA A 259 50.29 15.99 -16.79
N ILE A 260 49.72 15.58 -15.65
CA ILE A 260 48.27 15.41 -15.47
C ILE A 260 47.54 16.74 -15.62
N VAL A 261 48.01 17.82 -14.97
CA VAL A 261 47.38 19.15 -15.06
C VAL A 261 47.43 19.70 -16.48
N LYS A 262 48.51 19.42 -17.23
CA LYS A 262 48.68 19.83 -18.63
C LYS A 262 47.75 19.05 -19.57
N SER A 263 47.68 17.74 -19.44
CA SER A 263 46.87 16.85 -20.30
C SER A 263 45.41 16.71 -19.86
N LYS A 264 45.07 17.15 -18.64
CA LYS A 264 43.81 16.91 -17.94
C LYS A 264 43.46 15.43 -17.77
N THR A 265 44.43 14.54 -17.94
CA THR A 265 44.23 13.09 -17.96
C THR A 265 45.19 12.40 -16.99
N ALA A 266 44.71 11.41 -16.25
CA ALA A 266 45.53 10.53 -15.42
C ALA A 266 45.31 9.06 -15.80
N VAL A 267 46.36 8.25 -15.73
CA VAL A 267 46.29 6.79 -15.88
C VAL A 267 46.37 6.15 -14.50
N LEU A 268 45.37 5.35 -14.13
CA LEU A 268 45.27 4.70 -12.82
C LEU A 268 45.63 3.22 -12.93
N VAL A 269 46.68 2.82 -12.23
CA VAL A 269 47.20 1.44 -12.14
C VAL A 269 47.26 0.93 -10.69
N GLU A 270 47.69 -0.32 -10.48
CA GLU A 270 47.67 -0.97 -9.16
C GLU A 270 48.94 -0.75 -8.34
N GLY A 271 50.09 -0.97 -8.97
CA GLY A 271 51.36 -1.17 -8.32
C GLY A 271 52.39 -0.06 -8.52
N TYR A 272 53.45 -0.14 -7.72
CA TYR A 272 54.60 0.76 -7.81
C TYR A 272 55.35 0.59 -9.14
N THR A 273 55.52 -0.67 -9.56
CA THR A 273 56.24 -1.05 -10.78
C THR A 273 55.52 -0.59 -12.03
N ASP A 274 54.20 -0.69 -12.04
CA ASP A 274 53.34 -0.24 -13.14
C ASP A 274 53.53 1.25 -13.41
N VAL A 275 53.55 2.07 -12.35
CA VAL A 275 53.79 3.51 -12.47
C VAL A 275 55.19 3.78 -13.00
N THR A 276 56.21 3.12 -12.45
CA THR A 276 57.59 3.35 -12.91
C THR A 276 57.79 2.89 -14.36
N GLY A 277 57.21 1.74 -14.74
CA GLY A 277 57.26 1.18 -16.09
C GLY A 277 56.54 2.07 -17.11
N LEU A 278 55.37 2.59 -16.75
CA LEU A 278 54.64 3.53 -17.61
C LEU A 278 55.35 4.87 -17.75
N HIS A 279 55.89 5.44 -16.66
CA HIS A 279 56.60 6.73 -16.72
C HIS A 279 57.82 6.66 -17.62
N GLN A 280 58.63 5.59 -17.52
CA GLN A 280 59.82 5.46 -18.36
C GLN A 280 59.49 5.20 -19.84
N ASN A 281 58.31 4.64 -20.12
CA ASN A 281 57.82 4.39 -21.47
C ASN A 281 56.86 5.51 -21.92
N ASN A 282 57.22 6.78 -21.69
CA ASN A 282 56.49 7.98 -22.18
C ASN A 282 55.06 8.19 -21.65
N CYS A 283 54.62 7.50 -20.60
CA CYS A 283 53.33 7.70 -19.95
C CYS A 283 53.49 8.32 -18.54
N GLU A 284 53.95 9.57 -18.50
CA GLU A 284 54.21 10.35 -17.27
C GLU A 284 52.95 10.70 -16.44
N ILE A 285 51.75 10.38 -16.95
CA ILE A 285 50.47 10.65 -16.28
C ILE A 285 49.97 9.48 -15.41
N ALA A 286 50.79 8.44 -15.22
CA ALA A 286 50.41 7.26 -14.46
C ALA A 286 50.53 7.46 -12.93
N VAL A 287 49.57 6.92 -12.18
CA VAL A 287 49.51 6.91 -10.72
C VAL A 287 48.95 5.58 -10.21
N ALA A 288 49.29 5.20 -8.97
CA ALA A 288 48.82 3.94 -8.38
C ALA A 288 48.18 4.09 -7.01
N THR A 289 47.24 3.19 -6.70
CA THR A 289 46.62 3.05 -5.38
C THR A 289 47.58 2.48 -4.32
N GLY A 290 48.66 1.82 -4.76
CA GLY A 290 49.69 1.25 -3.88
C GLY A 290 49.27 -0.10 -3.28
N GLY A 291 48.64 -0.96 -4.08
CA GLY A 291 48.24 -2.31 -3.67
C GLY A 291 47.04 -2.37 -2.72
N THR A 292 46.03 -1.52 -2.94
CA THR A 292 44.67 -1.62 -2.37
C THR A 292 43.65 -1.22 -3.42
N ALA A 293 42.38 -1.56 -3.21
CA ALA A 293 41.28 -0.97 -3.96
C ALA A 293 41.34 0.58 -3.90
N LEU A 294 40.90 1.25 -4.98
CA LEU A 294 40.80 2.70 -5.03
C LEU A 294 39.82 3.20 -3.97
N THR A 295 40.21 4.25 -3.25
CA THR A 295 39.35 4.88 -2.24
C THR A 295 38.71 6.17 -2.77
N LEU A 296 37.61 6.60 -2.13
CA LEU A 296 36.97 7.88 -2.45
C LEU A 296 37.89 9.08 -2.21
N ASP A 297 38.73 9.03 -1.18
CA ASP A 297 39.70 10.10 -0.90
C ASP A 297 40.78 10.19 -1.98
N GLN A 298 41.26 9.05 -2.50
CA GLN A 298 42.18 8.99 -3.64
C GLN A 298 41.53 9.50 -4.92
N ALA A 299 40.28 9.10 -5.20
CA ALA A 299 39.52 9.60 -6.34
C ALA A 299 39.30 11.12 -6.25
N LYS A 300 38.95 11.63 -5.06
CA LYS A 300 38.79 13.07 -4.79
C LYS A 300 40.11 13.82 -4.92
N LEU A 301 41.24 13.21 -4.58
CA LEU A 301 42.57 13.78 -4.79
C LEU A 301 42.86 13.89 -6.30
N LEU A 302 42.58 12.85 -7.08
CA LEU A 302 42.74 12.86 -8.55
C LEU A 302 41.90 13.92 -9.25
N ALA A 303 40.64 14.07 -8.84
CA ALA A 303 39.71 15.07 -9.39
C ALA A 303 40.16 16.52 -9.21
N ARG A 304 41.21 16.79 -8.39
CA ARG A 304 41.83 18.12 -8.30
C ARG A 304 42.79 18.41 -9.46
N TYR A 305 43.32 17.37 -10.09
CA TYR A 305 44.39 17.47 -11.10
C TYR A 305 43.91 17.08 -12.50
N ALA A 306 42.99 16.12 -12.61
CA ALA A 306 42.51 15.57 -13.88
C ALA A 306 40.98 15.72 -14.04
N ASP A 307 40.53 15.82 -15.29
CA ASP A 307 39.12 15.76 -15.68
C ASP A 307 38.76 14.36 -16.24
N HIS A 308 39.78 13.61 -16.72
CA HIS A 308 39.65 12.27 -17.29
C HIS A 308 40.60 11.28 -16.59
N VAL A 309 40.09 10.12 -16.19
CA VAL A 309 40.91 9.01 -15.69
C VAL A 309 40.78 7.79 -16.61
N ILE A 310 41.92 7.21 -16.98
CA ILE A 310 42.00 5.96 -17.73
C ILE A 310 42.42 4.86 -16.76
N ILE A 311 41.56 3.88 -16.53
CA ILE A 311 41.83 2.73 -15.67
C ILE A 311 42.55 1.65 -16.49
N ILE A 312 43.68 1.17 -15.96
CA ILE A 312 44.40 0.02 -16.49
C ILE A 312 44.74 -0.88 -15.30
N ARG A 313 44.11 -2.05 -15.23
CA ARG A 313 44.33 -3.06 -14.21
C ARG A 313 44.99 -4.28 -14.83
N ASP A 314 45.53 -5.15 -13.99
CA ASP A 314 46.10 -6.42 -14.44
C ASP A 314 45.01 -7.26 -15.12
N ASN A 315 45.30 -7.85 -16.27
CA ASN A 315 44.35 -8.77 -16.91
C ASN A 315 44.72 -10.22 -16.58
N ASP A 316 44.27 -10.68 -15.42
CA ASP A 316 44.51 -12.04 -14.93
C ASP A 316 43.55 -13.10 -15.52
N GLY A 317 42.58 -12.66 -16.33
CA GLY A 317 41.63 -13.52 -17.05
C GLY A 317 40.49 -14.04 -16.18
N TYR A 318 40.05 -15.27 -16.46
CA TYR A 318 38.99 -15.97 -15.70
C TYR A 318 39.57 -17.13 -14.89
N ASP A 319 38.97 -17.45 -13.75
CA ASP A 319 39.29 -18.67 -13.01
C ASP A 319 38.73 -19.92 -13.69
N ASP A 320 39.14 -21.11 -13.24
CA ASP A 320 38.71 -22.40 -13.81
C ASP A 320 37.19 -22.64 -13.71
N LYS A 321 36.47 -21.79 -12.97
CA LYS A 321 35.01 -21.81 -12.78
C LYS A 321 34.29 -20.74 -13.60
N GLY A 322 35.01 -19.99 -14.44
CA GLY A 322 34.47 -18.92 -15.27
C GLY A 322 34.22 -17.60 -14.53
N ASN A 323 34.72 -17.44 -13.29
CA ASN A 323 34.61 -16.18 -12.56
C ASN A 323 35.73 -15.21 -12.95
N VAL A 324 35.40 -13.93 -12.91
CA VAL A 324 36.32 -12.83 -13.17
C VAL A 324 37.36 -12.77 -12.05
N LYS A 325 38.65 -12.79 -12.40
CA LYS A 325 39.73 -12.65 -11.42
C LYS A 325 39.94 -11.18 -10.99
N ALA A 326 40.94 -10.96 -10.13
CA ALA A 326 41.01 -9.80 -9.24
C ALA A 326 41.16 -8.47 -9.98
N GLY A 327 41.97 -8.41 -11.05
CA GLY A 327 42.26 -7.16 -11.75
C GLY A 327 41.06 -6.60 -12.52
N LEU A 328 40.37 -7.46 -13.27
CA LEU A 328 39.11 -7.09 -13.96
C LEU A 328 38.00 -6.70 -12.96
N LYS A 329 37.91 -7.37 -11.81
CA LYS A 329 36.96 -7.03 -10.75
C LYS A 329 37.29 -5.67 -10.11
N ALA A 330 38.58 -5.35 -9.94
CA ALA A 330 39.01 -4.04 -9.44
C ALA A 330 38.59 -2.92 -10.40
N ALA A 331 38.79 -3.11 -11.71
CA ALA A 331 38.40 -2.12 -12.73
C ALA A 331 36.90 -1.78 -12.67
N LEU A 332 36.01 -2.78 -12.51
CA LEU A 332 34.56 -2.56 -12.38
C LEU A 332 34.19 -1.70 -11.16
N ASN A 333 34.90 -1.85 -10.05
CA ASN A 333 34.66 -1.10 -8.81
C ASN A 333 35.18 0.34 -8.91
N ASP A 334 36.35 0.52 -9.53
CA ASP A 334 36.96 1.84 -9.71
C ASP A 334 36.05 2.78 -10.51
N VAL A 335 35.35 2.26 -11.52
CA VAL A 335 34.38 3.05 -12.31
C VAL A 335 33.38 3.75 -11.40
N ASN A 336 32.74 3.02 -10.47
CA ASN A 336 31.75 3.62 -9.55
C ASN A 336 32.38 4.69 -8.66
N THR A 337 33.58 4.43 -8.13
CA THR A 337 34.28 5.33 -7.20
C THR A 337 34.70 6.63 -7.88
N LEU A 338 35.15 6.56 -9.14
CA LEU A 338 35.56 7.72 -9.92
C LEU A 338 34.34 8.54 -10.44
N LEU A 339 33.23 7.88 -10.80
CA LEU A 339 32.02 8.57 -11.27
C LEU A 339 31.45 9.50 -10.20
N LEU A 340 31.50 9.09 -8.93
CA LEU A 340 31.08 9.90 -7.78
C LEU A 340 31.82 11.25 -7.69
N GLN A 341 33.05 11.33 -8.22
CA GLN A 341 33.84 12.55 -8.26
C GLN A 341 33.61 13.38 -9.54
N GLY A 342 32.71 12.96 -10.43
CA GLY A 342 32.36 13.67 -11.66
C GLY A 342 33.40 13.55 -12.78
N LEU A 343 34.32 12.60 -12.67
CA LEU A 343 35.38 12.36 -13.66
C LEU A 343 34.84 11.69 -14.92
N LYS A 344 35.39 12.05 -16.08
CA LYS A 344 35.29 11.21 -17.27
C LYS A 344 36.15 9.97 -17.05
N ILE A 345 35.68 8.79 -17.46
CA ILE A 345 36.40 7.54 -17.22
C ILE A 345 36.49 6.72 -18.50
N SER A 346 37.68 6.19 -18.76
CA SER A 346 37.90 5.16 -19.76
C SER A 346 38.59 3.94 -19.16
N VAL A 347 38.45 2.79 -19.81
CA VAL A 347 39.13 1.55 -19.43
C VAL A 347 39.95 1.06 -20.62
N VAL A 348 41.17 0.59 -20.37
CA VAL A 348 41.96 -0.18 -21.33
C VAL A 348 42.11 -1.58 -20.76
N VAL A 349 41.66 -2.58 -21.51
CA VAL A 349 41.86 -4.00 -21.16
C VAL A 349 43.13 -4.46 -21.86
N LEU A 350 44.13 -4.87 -21.10
CA LEU A 350 45.39 -5.43 -21.62
C LEU A 350 45.18 -6.85 -22.15
N PRO A 351 46.10 -7.43 -22.93
CA PRO A 351 46.06 -8.86 -23.24
C PRO A 351 46.09 -9.74 -21.98
N GLU A 352 45.46 -10.91 -22.05
CA GLU A 352 45.40 -11.83 -20.91
C GLU A 352 46.80 -12.28 -20.45
N GLY A 353 47.03 -12.23 -19.14
CA GLY A 353 48.32 -12.53 -18.51
C GLY A 353 49.28 -11.35 -18.41
N GLU A 354 48.92 -10.19 -18.95
CA GLU A 354 49.75 -8.98 -18.89
C GLU A 354 49.33 -8.02 -17.75
N ASP A 355 50.32 -7.33 -17.19
CA ASP A 355 50.16 -6.18 -16.30
C ASP A 355 50.70 -4.90 -16.98
N PRO A 356 50.40 -3.68 -16.47
CA PRO A 356 50.85 -2.45 -17.14
C PRO A 356 52.38 -2.34 -17.24
N ASP A 357 53.12 -2.88 -16.27
CA ASP A 357 54.59 -2.91 -16.27
C ASP A 357 55.14 -3.78 -17.43
N SER A 358 54.77 -5.05 -17.46
CA SER A 358 55.18 -6.03 -18.47
C SER A 358 54.71 -5.67 -19.87
N TYR A 359 53.49 -5.14 -20.01
CA TYR A 359 52.98 -4.74 -21.30
C TYR A 359 53.68 -3.48 -21.83
N SER A 360 54.00 -2.51 -20.96
CA SER A 360 54.72 -1.30 -21.38
C SER A 360 56.10 -1.58 -21.99
N ARG A 361 56.74 -2.70 -21.61
CA ARG A 361 58.02 -3.15 -22.19
C ARG A 361 57.88 -3.84 -23.56
N LYS A 362 56.68 -4.30 -23.92
CA LYS A 362 56.42 -5.08 -25.15
C LYS A 362 55.96 -4.23 -26.32
N VAL A 363 55.56 -2.99 -26.07
CA VAL A 363 55.03 -2.07 -27.08
C VAL A 363 55.97 -0.89 -27.30
N GLU A 364 56.05 -0.40 -28.53
CA GLU A 364 56.94 0.71 -28.90
C GLU A 364 56.49 2.05 -28.27
N ASP A 365 55.17 2.30 -28.25
CA ASP A 365 54.58 3.47 -27.61
C ASP A 365 53.30 3.06 -26.84
N ILE A 366 53.46 2.89 -25.52
CA ILE A 366 52.35 2.53 -24.64
C ILE A 366 51.33 3.66 -24.51
N TYR A 367 51.73 4.93 -24.64
CA TYR A 367 50.79 6.05 -24.57
C TYR A 367 49.85 6.03 -25.78
N GLN A 368 50.39 5.83 -26.98
CA GLN A 368 49.60 5.70 -28.20
C GLN A 368 48.68 4.48 -28.14
N TYR A 369 49.19 3.33 -27.68
CA TYR A 369 48.37 2.13 -27.46
C TYR A 369 47.17 2.42 -26.53
N ILE A 370 47.41 3.11 -25.42
CA ILE A 370 46.35 3.50 -24.48
C ILE A 370 45.31 4.40 -25.17
N GLN A 371 45.73 5.35 -26.01
CA GLN A 371 44.79 6.22 -26.71
C GLN A 371 43.92 5.45 -27.71
N ASP A 372 44.50 4.49 -28.44
CA ASP A 372 43.83 3.73 -29.49
C ASP A 372 42.88 2.66 -28.93
N ASN A 373 43.18 2.12 -27.73
CA ASN A 373 42.45 1.00 -27.14
C ASN A 373 41.54 1.39 -25.96
N LYS A 374 41.51 2.66 -25.56
CA LYS A 374 40.62 3.10 -24.48
C LYS A 374 39.15 3.03 -24.89
N GLN A 375 38.34 2.46 -24.01
CA GLN A 375 36.90 2.36 -24.17
C GLN A 375 36.18 3.24 -23.15
N ASP A 376 34.97 3.66 -23.45
CA ASP A 376 34.12 4.34 -22.46
C ASP A 376 33.79 3.37 -21.31
N ALA A 377 34.08 3.78 -20.07
CA ALA A 377 34.00 2.88 -18.93
C ALA A 377 32.56 2.48 -18.57
N VAL A 378 31.58 3.37 -18.78
CA VAL A 378 30.16 3.13 -18.50
C VAL A 378 29.63 2.09 -19.48
N LEU A 379 29.96 2.24 -20.77
CA LEU A 379 29.56 1.30 -21.81
C LEU A 379 30.27 -0.04 -21.64
N TRP A 380 31.58 -0.02 -21.39
CA TRP A 380 32.37 -1.24 -21.14
C TRP A 380 31.80 -2.06 -19.98
N LYS A 381 31.53 -1.43 -18.83
CA LYS A 381 30.95 -2.11 -17.66
C LYS A 381 29.55 -2.66 -17.95
N THR A 382 28.73 -1.92 -18.71
CA THR A 382 27.39 -2.38 -19.11
C THR A 382 27.47 -3.61 -20.02
N HIS A 383 28.36 -3.60 -21.02
CA HIS A 383 28.59 -4.77 -21.87
C HIS A 383 29.10 -5.97 -21.07
N PHE A 384 30.02 -5.73 -20.14
CA PHE A 384 30.57 -6.76 -19.27
C PHE A 384 29.48 -7.47 -18.45
N LEU A 385 28.66 -6.70 -17.73
CA LEU A 385 27.57 -7.23 -16.90
C LEU A 385 26.49 -7.92 -17.74
N ASN A 386 26.14 -7.35 -18.90
CA ASN A 386 25.16 -7.95 -19.80
C ASN A 386 25.63 -9.29 -20.38
N ASN A 387 26.91 -9.39 -20.75
CA ASN A 387 27.48 -10.64 -21.27
C ASN A 387 27.56 -11.71 -20.18
N ALA A 388 27.91 -11.33 -18.94
CA ALA A 388 27.94 -12.24 -17.80
C ALA A 388 26.53 -12.79 -17.44
N ALA A 389 25.47 -12.02 -17.69
CA ALA A 389 24.10 -12.46 -17.42
C ALA A 389 23.61 -13.61 -18.34
N ALA A 390 24.20 -13.79 -19.53
CA ALA A 390 24.04 -14.96 -20.41
C ALA A 390 22.61 -15.58 -20.50
N ASN A 391 21.57 -14.74 -20.68
CA ASN A 391 20.13 -15.09 -20.72
C ASN A 391 19.50 -15.57 -19.40
N ASN A 392 20.18 -15.49 -18.26
CA ASN A 392 19.61 -15.75 -16.95
C ASN A 392 18.80 -14.52 -16.45
N PRO A 393 17.48 -14.64 -16.18
CA PRO A 393 16.65 -13.53 -15.70
C PRO A 393 17.13 -12.89 -14.39
N ASP A 394 17.62 -13.68 -13.44
CA ASP A 394 18.08 -13.18 -12.14
C ASP A 394 19.38 -12.38 -12.31
N ALA A 395 20.34 -12.93 -13.05
CA ALA A 395 21.59 -12.25 -13.36
C ALA A 395 21.38 -10.98 -14.21
N LEU A 396 20.35 -10.97 -15.08
CA LEU A 396 19.95 -9.78 -15.83
C LEU A 396 19.36 -8.72 -14.90
N SER A 397 18.54 -9.11 -13.92
CA SER A 397 17.98 -8.19 -12.91
C SER A 397 19.07 -7.53 -12.06
N GLU A 398 20.08 -8.30 -11.66
CA GLU A 398 21.27 -7.83 -10.96
C GLU A 398 22.08 -6.86 -11.84
N ALA A 399 22.38 -7.24 -13.09
CA ALA A 399 23.08 -6.37 -14.04
C ALA A 399 22.34 -5.04 -14.26
N VAL A 400 21.01 -5.06 -14.37
CA VAL A 400 20.19 -3.84 -14.48
C VAL A 400 20.28 -2.99 -13.21
N SER A 401 20.38 -3.61 -12.03
CA SER A 401 20.55 -2.90 -10.76
C SER A 401 21.91 -2.21 -10.66
N ASP A 402 22.99 -2.92 -10.99
CA ASP A 402 24.36 -2.41 -10.95
C ASP A 402 24.57 -1.27 -11.96
N VAL A 403 23.99 -1.39 -13.16
CA VAL A 403 24.01 -0.33 -14.17
C VAL A 403 23.22 0.88 -13.70
N ALA A 404 22.06 0.69 -13.06
CA ALA A 404 21.29 1.80 -12.50
C ALA A 404 22.05 2.52 -11.37
N GLU A 405 22.73 1.81 -10.48
CA GLU A 405 23.57 2.42 -9.43
C GLU A 405 24.75 3.20 -10.04
N MET A 406 25.42 2.63 -11.04
CA MET A 406 26.49 3.30 -11.77
C MET A 406 25.99 4.61 -12.43
N LEU A 407 24.82 4.57 -13.08
CA LEU A 407 24.20 5.73 -13.71
C LEU A 407 23.74 6.77 -12.68
N TYR A 408 23.25 6.35 -11.52
CA TYR A 408 22.91 7.25 -10.40
C TYR A 408 24.12 8.08 -9.94
N ASN A 409 25.32 7.50 -9.94
CA ASN A 409 26.55 8.21 -9.56
C ASN A 409 26.95 9.33 -10.54
N ILE A 410 26.32 9.42 -11.72
CA ILE A 410 26.56 10.48 -12.71
C ILE A 410 25.76 11.74 -12.32
N LYS A 411 26.49 12.76 -11.84
CA LYS A 411 25.91 14.04 -11.37
C LYS A 411 25.31 14.92 -12.48
N ASP A 412 25.82 14.80 -13.70
CA ASP A 412 25.37 15.58 -14.86
C ASP A 412 24.15 14.91 -15.49
N ASP A 413 22.98 15.54 -15.37
CA ASP A 413 21.70 14.99 -15.83
C ASP A 413 21.64 14.75 -17.33
N VAL A 414 22.30 15.59 -18.14
CA VAL A 414 22.33 15.43 -19.61
C VAL A 414 23.16 14.21 -19.96
N LYS A 415 24.36 14.07 -19.37
CA LYS A 415 25.19 12.89 -19.55
C LYS A 415 24.51 11.63 -19.03
N ARG A 416 23.88 11.69 -17.85
CA ARG A 416 23.16 10.56 -17.25
C ARG A 416 22.06 10.07 -18.17
N ASN A 417 21.22 10.97 -18.70
CA ASN A 417 20.16 10.59 -19.63
C ASN A 417 20.71 10.02 -20.94
N SER A 418 21.79 10.57 -21.48
CA SER A 418 22.43 10.02 -22.68
C SER A 418 22.98 8.61 -22.45
N TYR A 419 23.64 8.36 -21.31
CA TYR A 419 24.11 7.02 -20.94
C TYR A 419 22.96 6.04 -20.66
N VAL A 420 21.84 6.50 -20.09
CA VAL A 420 20.62 5.68 -19.94
C VAL A 420 20.16 5.16 -21.30
N ASP A 421 20.15 6.01 -22.34
CA ASP A 421 19.74 5.60 -23.68
C ASP A 421 20.71 4.59 -24.32
N TYR A 422 22.01 4.75 -24.11
CA TYR A 422 23.00 3.76 -24.56
C TYR A 422 22.86 2.43 -23.80
N CYS A 423 22.74 2.48 -22.47
CA CYS A 423 22.62 1.29 -21.63
C CYS A 423 21.33 0.51 -21.93
N LYS A 424 20.23 1.19 -22.25
CA LYS A 424 18.99 0.55 -22.73
C LYS A 424 19.24 -0.32 -23.96
N LYS A 425 20.02 0.15 -24.94
CA LYS A 425 20.27 -0.60 -26.18
C LYS A 425 21.08 -1.88 -25.90
N ILE A 426 22.00 -1.82 -24.95
CA ILE A 426 22.86 -2.96 -24.55
C ILE A 426 22.04 -3.98 -23.77
N LEU A 427 21.33 -3.54 -22.71
CA LEU A 427 20.55 -4.40 -21.81
C LEU A 427 19.24 -4.89 -22.42
N LYS A 428 18.78 -4.27 -23.52
CA LYS A 428 17.47 -4.48 -24.15
C LYS A 428 16.29 -4.29 -23.18
N GLN A 429 16.45 -3.42 -22.18
CA GLN A 429 15.42 -3.10 -21.19
C GLN A 429 14.80 -1.70 -21.43
N PRO A 430 13.51 -1.50 -21.10
CA PRO A 430 12.88 -0.18 -21.19
C PRO A 430 13.57 0.89 -20.33
N VAL A 431 13.65 2.13 -20.84
CA VAL A 431 14.20 3.30 -20.11
C VAL A 431 13.56 3.46 -18.73
N LYS A 432 12.24 3.20 -18.66
CA LYS A 432 11.46 3.33 -17.42
C LYS A 432 12.05 2.48 -16.29
N ILE A 433 12.45 1.24 -16.56
CA ILE A 433 13.01 0.34 -15.54
C ILE A 433 14.31 0.90 -14.94
N LEU A 434 15.20 1.41 -15.80
CA LEU A 434 16.45 2.03 -15.36
C LEU A 434 16.19 3.31 -14.56
N LYS A 435 15.25 4.17 -15.00
CA LYS A 435 14.89 5.40 -14.29
C LYS A 435 14.26 5.14 -12.93
N ASP A 436 13.34 4.17 -12.85
CA ASP A 436 12.68 3.80 -11.60
C ASP A 436 13.70 3.27 -10.57
N LYS A 437 14.68 2.44 -11.01
CA LYS A 437 15.77 1.99 -10.14
C LYS A 437 16.71 3.13 -9.72
N ILE A 438 17.09 4.03 -10.63
CA ILE A 438 17.91 5.22 -10.29
C ILE A 438 17.22 6.06 -9.21
N GLU A 439 15.90 6.26 -9.33
CA GLU A 439 15.13 7.00 -8.33
C GLU A 439 15.10 6.30 -6.98
N SER A 440 15.01 4.96 -6.96
CA SER A 440 15.07 4.18 -5.70
C SER A 440 16.40 4.38 -4.94
N PHE A 441 17.52 4.46 -5.66
CA PHE A 441 18.83 4.76 -5.05
C PHE A 441 18.91 6.20 -4.54
N ASN A 442 18.28 7.15 -5.24
CA ASN A 442 18.19 8.54 -4.79
C ASN A 442 17.47 8.66 -3.44
N ILE A 443 16.35 7.98 -3.29
CA ILE A 443 15.58 7.93 -2.04
C ILE A 443 16.43 7.32 -0.90
N GLN A 444 17.06 6.17 -1.15
CA GLN A 444 17.92 5.51 -0.15
C GLN A 444 19.15 6.37 0.24
N ALA A 445 19.74 7.09 -0.70
CA ALA A 445 20.87 7.97 -0.44
C ALA A 445 20.48 9.20 0.40
N LEU A 446 19.29 9.77 0.15
CA LEU A 446 18.73 10.86 0.96
C LEU A 446 18.51 10.40 2.41
N GLU A 447 17.97 9.20 2.62
CA GLU A 447 17.79 8.60 3.94
C GLU A 447 19.13 8.33 4.68
N LYS A 448 20.19 7.98 3.94
CA LYS A 448 21.51 7.64 4.50
C LYS A 448 22.37 8.88 4.77
N ALA A 449 22.24 9.92 3.94
CA ALA A 449 22.88 11.22 4.15
C ALA A 449 22.32 11.93 5.39
N GLU A 450 21.00 11.86 5.62
CA GLU A 450 20.35 12.39 6.82
C GLU A 450 20.80 11.69 8.12
N LYS A 451 21.25 10.42 8.04
CA LYS A 451 21.80 9.66 9.17
C LYS A 451 23.25 10.01 9.54
N THR A 452 24.05 10.54 8.60
CA THR A 452 25.52 10.65 8.77
C THR A 452 25.99 12.03 9.25
N GLU A 453 25.21 13.10 9.05
CA GLU A 453 25.65 14.48 9.33
C GLU A 453 25.41 15.01 10.77
N ARG A 454 24.83 14.26 11.71
CA ARG A 454 24.33 14.85 12.99
C ARG A 454 24.75 14.16 14.30
N PHE A 455 26.04 13.91 14.48
CA PHE A 455 26.65 13.65 15.79
C PHE A 455 27.78 14.65 16.06
N GLU A 456 27.46 15.87 16.55
CA GLU A 456 28.45 16.78 17.19
C GLU A 456 27.85 18.04 17.88
N ALA A 457 26.64 17.99 18.44
CA ALA A 457 26.11 19.08 19.28
C ALA A 457 25.62 18.55 20.64
N THR A 458 26.05 19.19 21.74
CA THR A 458 25.95 18.63 23.11
C THR A 458 24.91 19.31 24.03
N THR A 459 24.33 20.47 23.70
CA THR A 459 23.28 21.10 24.54
C THR A 459 22.18 21.86 23.73
N ALA A 460 21.05 22.14 24.38
CA ALA A 460 19.91 22.87 23.81
C ALA A 460 20.19 24.37 23.52
N GLU A 461 21.10 24.97 24.29
CA GLU A 461 21.52 26.36 24.18
C GLU A 461 22.45 26.57 22.98
N ASP A 462 23.33 25.60 22.70
CA ASP A 462 24.23 25.61 21.55
C ASP A 462 23.48 25.57 20.19
N LEU A 463 22.25 25.04 20.19
CA LEU A 463 21.43 24.87 18.99
C LEU A 463 20.53 26.07 18.70
N GLY A 464 20.36 27.02 19.63
CA GLY A 464 19.46 28.16 19.46
C GLY A 464 17.99 27.78 19.34
N LEU A 465 17.55 26.75 20.07
CA LEU A 465 16.16 26.29 20.08
C LEU A 465 15.19 27.41 20.52
N PRO A 466 13.95 27.44 20.00
CA PRO A 466 12.96 28.42 20.45
C PRO A 466 12.68 28.27 21.95
N PRO A 467 12.40 29.37 22.69
CA PRO A 467 12.13 29.31 24.13
C PRO A 467 10.98 28.35 24.47
N GLY A 468 11.23 27.37 25.34
CA GLY A 468 10.25 26.35 25.72
C GLY A 468 10.18 25.12 24.80
N ALA A 469 11.10 24.99 23.83
CA ALA A 469 11.23 23.79 23.01
C ALA A 469 11.86 22.62 23.78
N ASP A 470 11.35 21.41 23.52
CA ASP A 470 11.93 20.17 24.04
C ASP A 470 13.12 19.73 23.16
N TYR A 471 14.29 19.64 23.80
CA TYR A 471 15.52 19.19 23.16
C TYR A 471 15.46 17.73 22.71
N GLU A 472 14.87 16.84 23.49
CA GLU A 472 14.77 15.42 23.12
C GLU A 472 13.75 15.22 21.98
N GLU A 473 12.68 16.02 21.93
CA GLU A 473 11.76 16.07 20.79
C GLU A 473 12.48 16.51 19.52
N PHE A 474 13.26 17.60 19.58
CA PHE A 474 14.08 18.05 18.45
C PHE A 474 15.11 17.01 18.02
N LYS A 475 15.77 16.35 18.97
CA LYS A 475 16.74 15.30 18.70
C LYS A 475 16.12 14.08 18.02
N LYS A 476 14.90 13.68 18.44
CA LYS A 476 14.15 12.56 17.88
C LYS A 476 13.55 12.89 16.50
N HIS A 477 12.92 14.05 16.34
CA HIS A 477 12.08 14.36 15.17
C HIS A 477 12.67 15.43 14.24
N ARG A 478 13.78 16.09 14.60
CA ARG A 478 14.46 17.17 13.86
C ARG A 478 13.64 18.45 13.65
N PHE A 479 12.54 18.57 14.37
CA PHE A 479 11.76 19.78 14.60
C PHE A 479 11.21 19.70 16.03
N CYS A 480 10.82 20.83 16.60
CA CYS A 480 10.24 20.88 17.94
C CYS A 480 8.86 21.53 17.92
N THR A 481 8.04 21.18 18.89
CA THR A 481 6.73 21.77 19.10
C THR A 481 6.83 22.77 20.25
N VAL A 482 6.44 24.01 20.01
CA VAL A 482 6.41 25.04 21.06
C VAL A 482 5.01 25.62 21.10
N LYS A 483 4.38 25.56 22.27
CA LYS A 483 2.94 25.78 22.45
C LYS A 483 2.15 24.81 21.55
N ASN A 484 1.54 25.32 20.46
CA ASN A 484 0.77 24.54 19.49
C ASN A 484 1.26 24.80 18.06
N ALA A 485 2.56 24.97 17.86
CA ALA A 485 3.14 25.20 16.54
C ALA A 485 4.42 24.39 16.38
N CYS A 486 4.66 23.90 15.16
CA CYS A 486 5.88 23.20 14.81
C CYS A 486 6.95 24.19 14.31
N TRP A 487 8.13 24.11 14.91
CA TRP A 487 9.28 24.94 14.62
C TRP A 487 10.39 24.11 13.99
N PHE A 488 10.91 24.59 12.87
CA PHE A 488 11.90 23.90 12.06
C PHE A 488 13.20 24.70 12.00
N GLN A 489 14.31 23.99 11.86
CA GLN A 489 15.62 24.62 11.72
C GLN A 489 15.83 25.07 10.26
N GLY A 490 16.09 26.36 10.05
CA GLY A 490 16.44 26.93 8.75
C GLY A 490 17.91 26.70 8.37
N ARG A 491 18.27 27.11 7.15
CA ARG A 491 19.63 26.92 6.58
C ARG A 491 20.75 27.58 7.38
N SER A 492 20.44 28.64 8.12
CA SER A 492 21.35 29.41 8.99
C SER A 492 21.42 28.88 10.43
N GLN A 493 20.95 27.66 10.69
CA GLN A 493 20.73 27.10 12.03
C GLN A 493 19.72 27.87 12.91
N THR A 494 19.11 28.94 12.41
CA THR A 494 18.04 29.68 13.07
C THR A 494 16.70 28.96 12.92
N PHE A 495 15.94 28.85 14.00
CA PHE A 495 14.61 28.25 13.96
C PHE A 495 13.56 29.22 13.41
N PHE A 496 12.65 28.69 12.60
CA PHE A 496 11.47 29.42 12.13
C PHE A 496 10.23 28.58 12.39
N LYS A 497 9.11 29.26 12.55
CA LYS A 497 7.81 28.64 12.76
C LYS A 497 7.24 28.16 11.42
N GLY A 498 7.00 26.86 11.28
CA GLY A 498 6.52 26.25 10.05
C GLY A 498 5.01 26.09 9.98
N THR A 499 4.33 25.96 11.12
CA THR A 499 2.88 25.77 11.18
C THR A 499 2.27 26.68 12.25
N ASN A 500 0.97 26.95 12.17
CA ASN A 500 0.21 27.57 13.27
C ASN A 500 -0.51 26.52 14.16
N TYR A 501 -0.19 25.24 13.95
CA TYR A 501 -0.83 24.12 14.62
C TYR A 501 0.18 23.04 14.98
N LYS A 502 -0.17 22.21 15.96
CA LYS A 502 0.46 20.91 16.19
C LYS A 502 -0.55 19.82 15.89
N ILE A 503 -0.05 18.65 15.52
CA ILE A 503 -0.85 17.47 15.24
C ILE A 503 -0.33 16.30 16.07
N GLU A 504 -1.20 15.69 16.85
CA GLU A 504 -0.90 14.55 17.70
C GLU A 504 -1.56 13.31 17.10
N PRO A 505 -0.79 12.26 16.73
CA PRO A 505 -1.36 11.00 16.27
C PRO A 505 -2.09 10.30 17.42
N LEU A 506 -3.31 9.81 17.17
CA LEU A 506 -4.10 9.07 18.15
C LEU A 506 -4.15 7.58 17.76
N PHE A 507 -4.88 7.27 16.69
CA PHE A 507 -5.14 5.89 16.28
C PHE A 507 -4.94 5.67 14.79
N HIS A 508 -4.25 4.58 14.46
CA HIS A 508 -4.22 4.01 13.12
C HIS A 508 -5.35 3.00 13.01
N VAL A 509 -6.48 3.43 12.43
CA VAL A 509 -7.62 2.56 12.14
C VAL A 509 -7.30 1.75 10.89
N TYR A 510 -6.78 0.55 11.12
CA TYR A 510 -6.28 -0.29 10.06
C TYR A 510 -7.42 -0.96 9.30
N GLY A 511 -7.45 -0.71 7.98
CA GLY A 511 -8.25 -1.43 7.01
C GLY A 511 -7.39 -1.80 5.81
N LYS A 512 -7.66 -2.96 5.19
CA LYS A 512 -6.89 -3.44 4.03
C LYS A 512 -6.98 -2.48 2.83
N ASN A 513 -8.15 -1.86 2.62
CA ASN A 513 -8.40 -0.91 1.54
C ASN A 513 -8.81 0.48 2.03
N ASP A 514 -9.41 0.58 3.24
CA ASP A 514 -9.89 1.83 3.81
C ASP A 514 -9.15 2.11 5.12
N ASN A 515 -7.98 2.72 4.99
CA ASN A 515 -7.05 2.88 6.10
C ASN A 515 -7.07 4.34 6.58
N LYS A 516 -7.54 4.55 7.81
CA LYS A 516 -7.74 5.88 8.40
C LYS A 516 -6.76 6.13 9.54
N ARG A 517 -6.38 7.39 9.73
CA ARG A 517 -5.48 7.85 10.78
C ARG A 517 -6.15 9.00 11.54
N LEU A 518 -6.55 8.72 12.78
CA LEU A 518 -7.18 9.70 13.65
C LEU A 518 -6.10 10.54 14.33
N CYS A 519 -6.14 11.85 14.14
CA CYS A 519 -5.22 12.80 14.74
C CYS A 519 -5.98 13.89 15.49
N GLU A 520 -5.41 14.41 16.58
CA GLU A 520 -5.86 15.66 17.19
C GLU A 520 -5.00 16.82 16.67
N ALA A 521 -5.63 17.77 15.98
CA ALA A 521 -5.00 19.02 15.57
C ALA A 521 -5.36 20.12 16.56
N ILE A 522 -4.35 20.85 17.04
CA ILE A 522 -4.53 21.97 17.97
C ILE A 522 -3.82 23.19 17.39
N ASN A 523 -4.54 24.28 17.17
CA ASN A 523 -3.94 25.53 16.70
C ASN A 523 -3.47 26.42 17.87
N GLU A 524 -2.76 27.49 17.55
CA GLU A 524 -2.24 28.43 18.57
C GLU A 524 -3.29 29.21 19.35
N GLN A 525 -4.51 29.32 18.83
CA GLN A 525 -5.63 29.92 19.55
C GLN A 525 -6.23 28.93 20.56
N GLY A 526 -5.77 27.67 20.55
CA GLY A 526 -6.26 26.60 21.42
C GLY A 526 -7.47 25.86 20.83
N GLU A 527 -7.85 26.15 19.58
CA GLU A 527 -8.92 25.42 18.91
C GLU A 527 -8.45 24.00 18.60
N LYS A 528 -9.28 23.02 18.96
CA LYS A 528 -9.02 21.60 18.75
C LYS A 528 -9.95 21.02 17.71
N ARG A 529 -9.43 20.14 16.86
CA ARG A 529 -10.20 19.30 15.94
C ARG A 529 -9.64 17.89 15.94
N ILE A 530 -10.53 16.91 15.91
CA ILE A 530 -10.15 15.52 15.62
C ILE A 530 -10.37 15.33 14.13
N ILE A 531 -9.36 14.81 13.44
CA ILE A 531 -9.35 14.68 11.99
C ILE A 531 -9.04 13.24 11.62
N ASP A 532 -9.85 12.63 10.77
CA ASP A 532 -9.54 11.37 10.12
C ASP A 532 -8.85 11.62 8.78
N PHE A 533 -7.56 11.29 8.74
CA PHE A 533 -6.77 11.35 7.52
C PHE A 533 -6.81 10.00 6.80
N ASP A 534 -6.98 10.05 5.49
CA ASP A 534 -6.73 8.89 4.65
C ASP A 534 -5.23 8.69 4.43
N SER A 535 -4.83 7.47 4.09
CA SER A 535 -3.43 7.19 3.72
C SER A 535 -2.93 8.06 2.57
N ALA A 536 -3.82 8.45 1.65
CA ALA A 536 -3.51 9.32 0.53
C ALA A 536 -3.18 10.75 0.94
N ASP A 537 -3.69 11.23 2.08
CA ASP A 537 -3.48 12.60 2.55
C ASP A 537 -2.03 12.81 2.96
N PHE A 538 -1.37 11.77 3.49
CA PHE A 538 0.05 11.82 3.84
C PHE A 538 1.00 11.63 2.63
N VAL A 539 0.50 11.34 1.43
CA VAL A 539 1.33 11.12 0.24
C VAL A 539 1.94 12.43 -0.27
N SER A 540 1.18 13.53 -0.23
CA SER A 540 1.67 14.83 -0.68
C SER A 540 1.26 15.94 0.27
N ARG A 541 2.12 16.95 0.38
CA ARG A 541 1.88 18.12 1.24
C ARG A 541 0.55 18.81 0.91
N SER A 542 0.23 18.95 -0.39
CA SER A 542 -0.98 19.63 -0.84
C SER A 542 -2.26 18.95 -0.39
N LYS A 543 -2.33 17.60 -0.43
CA LYS A 543 -3.51 16.87 0.04
C LYS A 543 -3.67 16.97 1.56
N PHE A 544 -2.56 16.88 2.28
CA PHE A 544 -2.54 17.07 3.72
C PHE A 544 -3.02 18.47 4.14
N GLU A 545 -2.54 19.51 3.44
CA GLU A 545 -2.96 20.91 3.62
C GLU A 545 -4.45 21.08 3.32
N GLU A 546 -4.93 20.52 2.21
CA GLU A 546 -6.35 20.57 1.82
C GLU A 546 -7.25 19.96 2.91
N ARG A 547 -6.89 18.77 3.42
CA ARG A 547 -7.64 18.12 4.51
C ARG A 547 -7.69 18.99 5.77
N LEU A 548 -6.56 19.61 6.16
CA LEU A 548 -6.48 20.48 7.34
C LEU A 548 -7.30 21.75 7.20
N ILE A 549 -7.27 22.38 6.02
CA ILE A 549 -8.02 23.61 5.74
C ILE A 549 -9.53 23.37 5.82
N ASN A 550 -10.00 22.20 5.38
CA ASN A 550 -11.40 21.81 5.48
C ASN A 550 -11.90 21.72 6.93
N GLU A 551 -10.99 21.50 7.89
CA GLU A 551 -11.33 21.32 9.32
C GLU A 551 -11.21 22.63 10.13
N GLY A 552 -10.51 23.63 9.60
CA GLY A 552 -10.41 24.96 10.22
C GLY A 552 -9.09 25.67 9.94
N PHE A 553 -8.71 26.59 10.82
CA PHE A 553 -7.51 27.42 10.66
C PHE A 553 -6.22 26.68 11.07
N PHE A 554 -5.90 25.63 10.33
CA PHE A 554 -4.70 24.80 10.48
C PHE A 554 -3.84 24.95 9.21
N VAL A 555 -2.92 25.92 9.23
CA VAL A 555 -2.17 26.34 8.04
C VAL A 555 -0.67 26.16 8.20
N ASN A 556 -0.05 25.76 7.09
CA ASN A 556 1.39 25.81 6.91
C ASN A 556 1.82 27.25 6.55
N LEU A 557 2.90 27.73 7.15
CA LEU A 557 3.43 29.08 6.95
C LEU A 557 4.43 29.14 5.79
N GLU A 558 4.75 30.33 5.28
CA GLU A 558 5.49 30.54 4.01
C GLU A 558 6.78 29.71 3.85
N ASN A 559 7.50 29.44 4.95
CA ASN A 559 8.78 28.72 4.91
C ASN A 559 8.63 27.18 5.05
N PHE A 560 7.40 26.65 5.15
CA PHE A 560 7.13 25.22 5.29
C PHE A 560 7.20 24.48 3.94
N GLY A 561 8.41 24.12 3.52
CA GLY A 561 8.68 23.27 2.34
C GLY A 561 8.43 21.76 2.51
N ALA A 562 8.64 21.00 1.43
CA ALA A 562 8.44 19.54 1.36
C ALA A 562 9.31 18.73 2.33
N ALA A 563 10.54 19.19 2.62
CA ALA A 563 11.41 18.55 3.61
C ALA A 563 10.81 18.63 5.03
N HIS A 564 10.25 19.77 5.41
CA HIS A 564 9.59 19.95 6.72
C HIS A 564 8.33 19.11 6.83
N PHE A 565 7.53 19.03 5.75
CA PHE A 565 6.40 18.13 5.67
C PHE A 565 6.82 16.67 5.88
N THR A 566 7.95 16.25 5.29
CA THR A 566 8.46 14.89 5.45
C THR A 566 8.84 14.59 6.90
N LEU A 567 9.49 15.51 7.60
CA LEU A 567 9.81 15.37 9.03
C LEU A 567 8.55 15.25 9.89
N MET A 568 7.57 16.15 9.68
CA MET A 568 6.30 16.13 10.40
C MET A 568 5.53 14.83 10.11
N LYS A 569 5.40 14.45 8.84
CA LYS A 569 4.76 13.19 8.41
C LYS A 569 5.41 11.98 9.09
N ASN A 570 6.74 11.90 9.10
CA ASN A 570 7.45 10.75 9.67
C ASN A 570 7.22 10.63 11.17
N ARG A 571 7.19 11.75 11.93
CA ARG A 571 6.77 11.75 13.34
C ARG A 571 5.34 11.22 13.49
N VAL A 572 4.39 11.81 12.75
CA VAL A 572 2.98 11.47 12.90
C VAL A 572 2.75 9.98 12.60
N LEU A 573 3.35 9.47 11.52
CA LEU A 573 3.22 8.08 11.11
C LEU A 573 3.89 7.06 12.05
N SER A 574 4.87 7.47 12.88
CA SER A 574 5.58 6.53 13.78
C SER A 574 4.86 6.26 15.09
N ASP A 575 3.94 7.13 15.51
CA ASP A 575 3.48 7.18 16.91
C ASP A 575 1.98 6.82 17.07
N PHE A 576 1.34 6.21 16.06
CA PHE A 576 -0.06 5.79 16.14
C PHE A 576 -0.29 4.52 16.97
N VAL A 577 -1.41 4.48 17.70
CA VAL A 577 -1.92 3.24 18.32
C VAL A 577 -2.81 2.48 17.34
N LEU A 578 -2.58 1.18 17.16
CA LEU A 578 -3.37 0.36 16.24
C LEU A 578 -4.82 0.16 16.75
N ALA A 579 -5.80 0.37 15.85
CA ALA A 579 -7.22 0.11 16.08
C ALA A 579 -7.87 -0.55 14.86
N PHE A 580 -8.97 -1.28 15.06
CA PHE A 580 -9.79 -1.84 13.97
C PHE A 580 -11.17 -1.19 13.90
N GLU A 581 -11.59 -0.83 12.71
CA GLU A 581 -12.96 -0.34 12.50
C GLU A 581 -13.98 -1.47 12.66
N LEU A 582 -15.05 -1.20 13.41
CA LEU A 582 -16.23 -2.05 13.43
C LEU A 582 -16.92 -1.94 12.06
N LYS A 583 -16.58 -2.82 11.12
CA LYS A 583 -17.21 -2.90 9.80
C LYS A 583 -18.66 -3.37 9.84
N THR A 584 -19.07 -4.01 10.93
CA THR A 584 -20.46 -4.38 11.22
C THR A 584 -20.76 -4.18 12.69
N LEU A 585 -22.01 -3.85 13.02
CA LEU A 585 -22.53 -3.80 14.39
C LEU A 585 -23.22 -5.13 14.77
N GLY A 586 -23.49 -5.32 16.06
CA GLY A 586 -23.99 -6.58 16.62
C GLY A 586 -22.85 -7.50 17.04
N TRP A 587 -23.03 -8.82 16.91
CA TRP A 587 -22.06 -9.81 17.39
C TRP A 587 -20.78 -9.84 16.56
N GLN A 588 -19.61 -9.69 17.20
CA GLN A 588 -18.30 -9.70 16.57
C GLN A 588 -17.62 -11.07 16.69
N ARG A 589 -16.72 -11.39 15.75
CA ARG A 589 -16.02 -12.70 15.72
C ARG A 589 -15.08 -12.88 16.91
N GLU A 590 -14.60 -11.76 17.43
CA GLU A 590 -13.70 -11.62 18.56
C GLU A 590 -14.38 -11.95 19.91
N GLY A 591 -15.71 -12.07 19.92
CA GLY A 591 -16.48 -12.57 21.07
C GLY A 591 -17.18 -11.51 21.91
N PHE A 592 -17.48 -10.35 21.34
CA PHE A 592 -18.22 -9.27 21.99
C PHE A 592 -19.40 -8.79 21.13
N PHE A 593 -20.33 -8.06 21.73
CA PHE A 593 -21.47 -7.46 21.03
C PHE A 593 -21.29 -5.94 20.97
N ALA A 594 -21.42 -5.36 19.78
CA ALA A 594 -21.19 -3.94 19.56
C ALA A 594 -22.49 -3.21 19.17
N PHE A 595 -22.86 -2.22 19.97
CA PHE A 595 -23.73 -1.12 19.53
C PHE A 595 -22.86 -0.03 18.87
N SER A 596 -23.49 0.95 18.24
CA SER A 596 -22.77 2.09 17.65
C SER A 596 -22.09 2.99 18.70
N ASP A 597 -22.63 3.04 19.92
CA ASP A 597 -22.19 3.92 21.02
C ASP A 597 -21.52 3.17 22.18
N CYS A 598 -21.59 1.84 22.22
CA CYS A 598 -20.90 1.05 23.24
C CYS A 598 -20.65 -0.40 22.80
N VAL A 599 -19.81 -1.11 23.57
CA VAL A 599 -19.57 -2.54 23.43
C VAL A 599 -19.93 -3.27 24.72
N TYR A 600 -20.60 -4.41 24.58
CA TYR A 600 -20.82 -5.38 25.64
C TYR A 600 -19.83 -6.55 25.53
N HIS A 601 -19.00 -6.73 26.56
CA HIS A 601 -18.02 -7.82 26.64
C HIS A 601 -17.86 -8.26 28.11
N ASN A 602 -17.80 -9.57 28.37
CA ASN A 602 -17.64 -10.14 29.72
C ASN A 602 -18.61 -9.58 30.76
N ASN A 603 -19.89 -9.47 30.41
CA ASN A 603 -20.95 -8.89 31.26
C ASN A 603 -20.73 -7.43 31.66
N THR A 604 -19.88 -6.70 30.93
CA THR A 604 -19.61 -5.27 31.16
C THR A 604 -19.89 -4.47 29.90
N ILE A 605 -20.42 -3.26 30.08
CA ILE A 605 -20.64 -2.29 29.01
C ILE A 605 -19.49 -1.29 29.04
N LYS A 606 -18.91 -1.02 27.88
CA LYS A 606 -17.87 -0.02 27.67
C LYS A 606 -18.31 0.94 26.58
N ASN A 607 -18.51 2.19 26.94
CA ASN A 607 -18.89 3.23 25.99
C ASN A 607 -17.74 3.58 25.06
N VAL A 608 -18.07 4.03 23.85
CA VAL A 608 -17.09 4.65 22.96
C VAL A 608 -16.66 6.00 23.54
N ASP A 609 -15.38 6.31 23.45
CA ASP A 609 -14.85 7.60 23.87
C ASP A 609 -15.15 8.71 22.85
N GLN A 610 -14.65 9.91 23.11
CA GLN A 610 -14.80 11.08 22.22
C GLN A 610 -14.20 10.86 20.82
N TYR A 611 -13.25 9.94 20.67
CA TYR A 611 -12.65 9.57 19.38
C TYR A 611 -13.43 8.48 18.66
N GLY A 612 -14.51 7.96 19.26
CA GLY A 612 -15.23 6.78 18.77
C GLY A 612 -14.49 5.48 19.04
N ILE A 613 -13.53 5.45 19.98
CA ILE A 613 -12.72 4.27 20.29
C ILE A 613 -13.24 3.57 21.53
N VAL A 614 -13.18 2.24 21.53
CA VAL A 614 -13.38 1.41 22.71
C VAL A 614 -12.20 0.46 22.89
N GLN A 615 -11.65 0.45 24.12
CA GLN A 615 -10.56 -0.45 24.48
C GLN A 615 -11.09 -1.72 25.16
N LEU A 616 -10.74 -2.88 24.59
CA LEU A 616 -11.13 -4.20 25.06
C LEU A 616 -9.88 -5.01 25.42
N ASP A 617 -9.84 -5.50 26.66
CA ASP A 617 -8.80 -6.42 27.14
C ASP A 617 -9.33 -7.86 27.16
N ASN A 618 -8.41 -8.84 27.19
CA ASN A 618 -8.69 -10.27 27.30
C ASN A 618 -9.53 -10.85 26.15
N LEU A 619 -9.40 -10.30 24.95
CA LEU A 619 -9.95 -10.92 23.74
C LEU A 619 -9.17 -12.19 23.37
N LYS A 620 -9.80 -13.09 22.61
CA LYS A 620 -9.13 -14.28 22.07
C LYS A 620 -7.94 -13.85 21.22
N LYS A 621 -6.74 -14.21 21.65
CA LYS A 621 -5.51 -13.92 20.91
C LYS A 621 -5.51 -14.63 19.57
N THR A 622 -5.27 -13.87 18.51
CA THR A 622 -4.84 -14.44 17.23
C THR A 622 -3.35 -14.70 17.34
N ASN A 623 -2.94 -15.96 17.48
CA ASN A 623 -1.53 -16.35 17.43
C ASN A 623 -0.96 -16.10 16.02
N SER A 624 -0.66 -14.85 15.69
CA SER A 624 -0.03 -14.44 14.43
C SER A 624 1.31 -13.79 14.75
N GLU A 625 2.38 -14.25 14.10
CA GLU A 625 3.70 -13.61 14.17
C GLU A 625 3.75 -12.27 13.41
N TYR A 626 2.69 -11.94 12.66
CA TYR A 626 2.64 -10.81 11.72
C TYR A 626 1.72 -9.66 12.15
N MET A 627 0.91 -9.83 13.20
CA MET A 627 0.06 -8.76 13.74
C MET A 627 -0.05 -8.87 15.25
N ASP A 628 0.14 -7.74 15.94
CA ASP A 628 -0.09 -7.61 17.37
C ASP A 628 -1.56 -7.81 17.74
N ASP A 629 -1.81 -8.25 18.97
CA ASP A 629 -3.16 -8.35 19.54
C ASP A 629 -3.82 -6.95 19.56
N VAL A 630 -4.84 -6.74 18.73
CA VAL A 630 -5.57 -5.46 18.66
C VAL A 630 -6.56 -5.33 19.81
N LYS A 631 -6.41 -4.24 20.58
CA LYS A 631 -7.26 -3.93 21.74
C LYS A 631 -8.24 -2.77 21.51
N HIS A 632 -8.05 -1.99 20.45
CA HIS A 632 -8.86 -0.78 20.20
C HIS A 632 -9.77 -1.01 19.00
N TYR A 633 -11.05 -0.68 19.17
CA TYR A 633 -12.05 -0.78 18.11
C TYR A 633 -12.69 0.58 17.87
N TYR A 634 -12.85 0.95 16.59
CA TYR A 634 -13.37 2.24 16.17
C TYR A 634 -14.82 2.13 15.69
N SER A 635 -15.71 2.89 16.33
CA SER A 635 -17.10 3.11 15.96
C SER A 635 -17.30 4.60 15.62
N PRO A 636 -17.36 4.96 14.33
CA PRO A 636 -17.26 6.36 13.90
C PRO A 636 -18.47 7.22 14.26
N ALA A 637 -19.68 6.65 14.31
CA ALA A 637 -20.95 7.39 14.41
C ALA A 637 -21.00 8.39 15.58
N PHE A 638 -20.41 8.03 16.73
CA PHE A 638 -20.43 8.84 17.95
C PHE A 638 -19.10 9.55 18.26
N SER A 639 -18.13 9.46 17.35
CA SER A 639 -16.90 10.26 17.46
C SER A 639 -17.20 11.76 17.25
N GLU A 640 -16.42 12.64 17.88
CA GLU A 640 -16.56 14.10 17.72
C GLU A 640 -16.40 14.57 16.25
N ILE A 641 -15.82 13.74 15.38
CA ILE A 641 -15.75 13.97 13.92
C ILE A 641 -17.17 14.00 13.31
N TYR A 642 -18.02 13.05 13.69
CA TYR A 642 -19.30 12.80 13.03
C TYR A 642 -20.52 13.11 13.93
N LYS A 643 -20.33 13.29 15.24
CA LYS A 643 -21.42 13.48 16.22
C LYS A 643 -22.28 14.72 15.94
N HIS A 644 -21.76 15.71 15.22
CA HIS A 644 -22.44 16.95 14.86
C HIS A 644 -22.71 17.10 13.36
N THR A 645 -22.48 16.05 12.57
CA THR A 645 -22.83 16.04 11.14
C THR A 645 -24.33 16.25 10.98
N ARG A 646 -24.73 17.07 10.01
CA ARG A 646 -26.15 17.27 9.68
C ARG A 646 -26.70 16.01 9.01
N ASP A 647 -27.98 15.74 9.21
CA ASP A 647 -28.64 14.50 8.76
C ASP A 647 -28.43 14.25 7.25
N ASP A 648 -28.51 15.27 6.41
CA ASP A 648 -28.36 15.16 4.94
C ASP A 648 -26.95 14.69 4.49
N ASP A 649 -25.92 14.89 5.33
CA ASP A 649 -24.51 14.60 5.01
C ASP A 649 -23.93 13.47 5.88
N ASP A 650 -24.74 12.76 6.68
CA ASP A 650 -24.23 11.80 7.66
C ASP A 650 -24.01 10.38 7.08
N PRO A 651 -22.75 9.94 6.92
CA PRO A 651 -22.46 8.60 6.43
C PRO A 651 -22.77 7.49 7.45
N TYR A 652 -23.09 7.81 8.71
CA TYR A 652 -23.39 6.82 9.75
C TYR A 652 -24.80 6.96 10.32
N GLU A 653 -25.70 7.65 9.62
CA GLU A 653 -27.10 7.86 10.03
C GLU A 653 -27.77 6.56 10.51
N ASN A 654 -27.67 5.49 9.71
CA ASN A 654 -28.26 4.19 10.05
C ASN A 654 -27.65 3.55 11.31
N ASP A 655 -26.38 3.81 11.61
CA ASP A 655 -25.72 3.27 12.80
C ASP A 655 -26.26 3.93 14.07
N ARG A 656 -26.66 5.22 14.01
CA ARG A 656 -27.16 5.98 15.17
C ARG A 656 -28.45 5.45 15.75
N TYR A 657 -29.18 4.64 15.01
CA TYR A 657 -30.37 3.98 15.51
C TYR A 657 -30.05 2.67 16.25
N PHE A 658 -28.89 2.04 16.02
CA PHE A 658 -28.47 0.80 16.70
C PHE A 658 -27.61 1.08 17.94
N VAL A 659 -28.22 1.78 18.89
CA VAL A 659 -27.60 2.29 20.12
C VAL A 659 -28.05 1.55 21.36
N TYR A 660 -27.25 1.61 22.42
CA TYR A 660 -27.64 1.12 23.73
C TYR A 660 -28.59 2.11 24.44
N LYS A 661 -29.78 1.63 24.81
CA LYS A 661 -30.76 2.33 25.63
C LYS A 661 -31.15 1.43 26.79
N GLU A 662 -30.92 1.92 28.00
CA GLU A 662 -31.35 1.24 29.21
C GLU A 662 -32.89 1.13 29.20
N SER A 663 -33.38 -0.10 29.20
CA SER A 663 -34.82 -0.33 29.12
C SER A 663 -35.53 -0.02 30.44
N PRO A 664 -36.70 0.64 30.41
CA PRO A 664 -37.47 0.93 31.62
C PRO A 664 -38.12 -0.32 32.24
N VAL A 665 -38.11 -1.45 31.54
CA VAL A 665 -38.77 -2.70 31.97
C VAL A 665 -37.88 -3.92 31.72
N THR A 666 -38.31 -5.08 32.22
CA THR A 666 -37.59 -6.35 31.99
C THR A 666 -38.10 -7.05 30.74
N LEU A 667 -37.27 -7.90 30.12
CA LEU A 667 -37.67 -8.71 28.96
C LEU A 667 -38.97 -9.52 29.23
N LYS A 668 -39.14 -10.03 30.46
CA LYS A 668 -40.37 -10.71 30.90
C LYS A 668 -41.60 -9.79 30.82
N ALA A 669 -41.49 -8.58 31.36
CA ALA A 669 -42.59 -7.61 31.36
C ALA A 669 -42.95 -7.18 29.94
N TRP A 670 -41.94 -6.95 29.08
CA TRP A 670 -42.16 -6.66 27.67
C TRP A 670 -42.87 -7.81 26.95
N MET A 671 -42.42 -9.06 27.12
CA MET A 671 -43.08 -10.23 26.50
C MET A 671 -44.54 -10.36 26.93
N GLN A 672 -44.82 -10.16 28.24
CA GLN A 672 -46.19 -10.16 28.77
C GLN A 672 -47.05 -9.06 28.16
N GLN A 673 -46.50 -7.86 28.02
CA GLN A 673 -47.23 -6.73 27.45
C GLN A 673 -47.47 -6.91 25.95
N LEU A 674 -46.48 -7.40 25.20
CA LEU A 674 -46.62 -7.74 23.79
C LEU A 674 -47.72 -8.79 23.59
N LYS A 675 -47.79 -9.81 24.45
CA LYS A 675 -48.85 -10.84 24.44
C LYS A 675 -50.23 -10.27 24.75
N LYS A 676 -50.35 -9.25 25.61
CA LYS A 676 -51.65 -8.56 25.84
C LYS A 676 -52.11 -7.77 24.62
N VAL A 677 -51.18 -7.09 23.94
CA VAL A 677 -51.49 -6.24 22.77
C VAL A 677 -51.73 -7.07 21.52
N TYR A 678 -50.96 -8.15 21.33
CA TYR A 678 -51.01 -9.02 20.16
C TYR A 678 -51.17 -10.51 20.54
N PRO A 679 -52.34 -10.93 21.09
CA PRO A 679 -52.51 -12.26 21.67
C PRO A 679 -52.08 -13.41 20.78
N GLU A 680 -52.53 -13.51 19.54
CA GLU A 680 -52.22 -14.68 18.70
C GLU A 680 -50.86 -14.58 17.96
N LYS A 681 -50.24 -13.39 17.97
CA LYS A 681 -49.06 -13.09 17.13
C LYS A 681 -47.79 -12.97 17.97
N ALA A 682 -47.91 -12.67 19.25
CA ALA A 682 -46.78 -12.43 20.14
C ALA A 682 -45.84 -13.64 20.25
N GLU A 683 -46.33 -14.88 20.29
CA GLU A 683 -45.45 -16.06 20.38
C GLU A 683 -44.51 -16.18 19.18
N LEU A 684 -45.05 -16.04 17.96
CA LEU A 684 -44.26 -16.05 16.74
C LEU A 684 -43.24 -14.90 16.73
N GLY A 685 -43.68 -13.69 17.08
CA GLY A 685 -42.81 -12.51 17.15
C GLY A 685 -41.67 -12.67 18.15
N ILE A 686 -41.97 -13.14 19.37
CA ILE A 686 -40.97 -13.36 20.42
C ILE A 686 -39.98 -14.45 19.99
N ALA A 687 -40.47 -15.58 19.47
CA ALA A 687 -39.60 -16.65 18.99
C ALA A 687 -38.69 -16.18 17.85
N PHE A 688 -39.22 -15.40 16.90
CA PHE A 688 -38.47 -14.82 15.80
C PHE A 688 -37.36 -13.86 16.29
N ILE A 689 -37.68 -13.00 17.26
CA ILE A 689 -36.73 -12.03 17.81
C ILE A 689 -35.60 -12.72 18.56
N LEU A 690 -35.92 -13.66 19.45
CA LEU A 690 -34.91 -14.43 20.17
C LEU A 690 -34.00 -15.21 19.22
N SER A 691 -34.57 -15.76 18.14
CA SER A 691 -33.80 -16.52 17.14
C SER A 691 -32.93 -15.61 16.26
N SER A 692 -33.39 -14.38 15.97
CA SER A 692 -32.66 -13.41 15.16
C SER A 692 -31.31 -13.02 15.79
N CYS A 693 -31.22 -13.00 17.13
CA CYS A 693 -29.96 -12.78 17.87
C CYS A 693 -28.84 -13.77 17.53
N PHE A 694 -29.20 -14.92 16.96
CA PHE A 694 -28.29 -16.04 16.65
C PHE A 694 -28.31 -16.42 15.17
N ARG A 695 -28.81 -15.53 14.29
CA ARG A 695 -28.93 -15.79 12.86
C ARG A 695 -27.61 -16.24 12.23
N ASP A 696 -26.48 -15.62 12.61
CA ASP A 696 -25.17 -15.96 12.07
C ASP A 696 -24.77 -17.43 12.32
N ILE A 697 -25.18 -18.01 13.46
CA ILE A 697 -24.96 -19.42 13.78
C ILE A 697 -25.76 -20.31 12.82
N TYR A 698 -26.99 -19.92 12.49
CA TYR A 698 -27.84 -20.62 11.54
C TYR A 698 -27.29 -20.56 10.11
N ILE A 699 -26.96 -19.36 9.63
CA ILE A 699 -26.39 -19.19 8.29
C ILE A 699 -25.09 -19.98 8.15
N LYS A 700 -24.23 -19.98 9.18
CA LYS A 700 -22.96 -20.72 9.15
C LYS A 700 -23.15 -22.24 9.12
N ARG A 701 -24.17 -22.78 9.80
CA ARG A 701 -24.33 -24.23 10.01
C ARG A 701 -25.34 -24.88 9.06
N TYR A 702 -26.44 -24.19 8.78
CA TYR A 702 -27.57 -24.70 8.02
C TYR A 702 -27.81 -23.96 6.70
N GLN A 703 -27.08 -22.85 6.46
CA GLN A 703 -27.15 -22.06 5.23
C GLN A 703 -28.51 -21.41 4.96
N PHE A 704 -29.37 -21.27 5.99
CA PHE A 704 -30.63 -20.53 5.87
C PHE A 704 -31.06 -19.89 7.21
N PHE A 705 -31.88 -18.85 7.13
CA PHE A 705 -32.67 -18.31 8.24
C PHE A 705 -33.94 -17.62 7.69
N PRO A 706 -35.15 -17.94 8.20
CA PRO A 706 -36.40 -17.45 7.62
C PRO A 706 -36.62 -15.94 7.78
N HIS A 707 -37.43 -15.37 6.89
CA HIS A 707 -38.02 -14.04 7.08
C HIS A 707 -39.30 -14.13 7.89
N LEU A 708 -39.70 -13.03 8.54
CA LEU A 708 -41.04 -12.89 9.09
C LEU A 708 -41.88 -12.06 8.12
N PHE A 709 -42.90 -12.65 7.52
CA PHE A 709 -43.71 -12.01 6.50
C PHE A 709 -45.10 -11.71 7.05
N LEU A 710 -45.34 -10.43 7.34
CA LEU A 710 -46.57 -9.91 7.92
C LEU A 710 -47.51 -9.42 6.82
N THR A 711 -48.64 -10.09 6.63
CA THR A 711 -49.63 -9.73 5.60
C THR A 711 -50.90 -9.18 6.21
N GLY A 712 -51.60 -8.28 5.53
CA GLY A 712 -52.92 -7.83 5.95
C GLY A 712 -53.30 -6.43 5.46
N GLU A 713 -54.59 -6.12 5.51
CA GLU A 713 -55.12 -4.85 5.01
C GLU A 713 -54.58 -3.62 5.77
N LYS A 714 -54.73 -2.43 5.18
CA LYS A 714 -54.37 -1.18 5.86
C LYS A 714 -55.21 -1.01 7.13
N GLY A 715 -54.54 -0.73 8.26
CA GLY A 715 -55.17 -0.60 9.57
C GLY A 715 -55.32 -1.92 10.34
N SER A 716 -54.76 -3.04 9.87
CA SER A 716 -54.79 -4.32 10.60
C SER A 716 -53.82 -4.42 11.78
N GLY A 717 -52.93 -3.43 11.98
CA GLY A 717 -51.91 -3.43 13.03
C GLY A 717 -50.59 -4.11 12.65
N LYS A 718 -50.46 -4.68 11.44
CA LYS A 718 -49.25 -5.38 10.99
C LYS A 718 -47.95 -4.56 11.11
N SER A 719 -47.97 -3.30 10.68
CA SER A 719 -46.78 -2.43 10.72
C SER A 719 -46.39 -2.10 12.16
N LYS A 720 -47.39 -1.81 13.01
CA LYS A 720 -47.17 -1.53 14.44
C LYS A 720 -46.64 -2.72 15.22
N PHE A 721 -47.03 -3.94 14.84
CA PHE A 721 -46.44 -5.16 15.38
C PHE A 721 -44.96 -5.30 14.98
N GLY A 722 -44.64 -5.11 13.69
CA GLY A 722 -43.26 -5.12 13.20
C GLY A 722 -42.36 -4.10 13.92
N GLU A 723 -42.84 -2.85 14.07
CA GLU A 723 -42.16 -1.79 14.82
C GLU A 723 -41.87 -2.21 16.27
N SER A 724 -42.87 -2.77 16.96
CA SER A 724 -42.73 -3.24 18.35
C SER A 724 -41.69 -4.34 18.51
N LEU A 725 -41.50 -5.18 17.50
CA LEU A 725 -40.46 -6.21 17.51
C LEU A 725 -39.06 -5.62 17.30
N VAL A 726 -38.91 -4.70 16.34
CA VAL A 726 -37.61 -4.08 16.00
C VAL A 726 -37.15 -3.08 17.07
N ALA A 727 -38.06 -2.52 17.88
CA ALA A 727 -37.73 -1.61 18.98
C ALA A 727 -36.77 -2.19 20.03
N LEU A 728 -36.65 -3.52 20.14
CA LEU A 728 -35.64 -4.20 20.97
C LEU A 728 -34.21 -4.09 20.44
N PHE A 729 -34.02 -3.65 19.19
CA PHE A 729 -32.72 -3.58 18.52
C PHE A 729 -32.36 -2.16 18.15
N THR A 730 -33.30 -1.41 17.58
CA THR A 730 -33.05 -0.05 17.11
C THR A 730 -33.97 0.95 17.80
N TYR A 731 -33.41 2.09 18.19
CA TYR A 731 -34.14 3.18 18.81
C TYR A 731 -34.65 4.14 17.74
N LYS A 732 -35.98 4.22 17.52
CA LYS A 732 -36.63 5.17 16.60
C LYS A 732 -36.20 5.10 15.12
N GLN A 733 -35.79 3.92 14.65
CA GLN A 733 -35.50 3.74 13.22
C GLN A 733 -36.79 3.60 12.41
N GLU A 734 -36.96 4.40 11.36
CA GLU A 734 -38.09 4.24 10.44
C GLU A 734 -37.92 2.99 9.56
N PRO A 735 -38.99 2.22 9.25
CA PRO A 735 -38.93 1.10 8.32
C PRO A 735 -38.37 1.47 6.94
N PHE A 736 -37.73 0.52 6.25
CA PHE A 736 -37.26 0.76 4.88
C PHE A 736 -38.41 0.53 3.88
N ASP A 737 -38.78 1.55 3.11
CA ASP A 737 -39.77 1.44 2.04
C ASP A 737 -39.16 0.77 0.79
N LEU A 738 -39.73 -0.36 0.39
CA LEU A 738 -39.24 -1.17 -0.73
C LEU A 738 -39.51 -0.58 -2.11
N ASN A 739 -40.39 0.42 -2.23
CA ASN A 739 -40.78 1.03 -3.49
C ASN A 739 -40.05 2.33 -3.77
N SER A 740 -39.80 3.13 -2.74
CA SER A 740 -39.04 4.39 -2.85
C SER A 740 -37.53 4.18 -2.66
N GLY A 741 -37.11 3.11 -1.98
CA GLY A 741 -35.72 2.82 -1.70
C GLY A 741 -34.91 2.31 -2.90
N THR A 742 -33.66 2.78 -3.03
CA THR A 742 -32.74 2.27 -4.07
C THR A 742 -32.10 0.94 -3.63
N PRO A 743 -31.66 0.07 -4.57
CA PRO A 743 -30.92 -1.14 -4.23
C PRO A 743 -29.66 -0.88 -3.40
N VAL A 744 -28.98 0.25 -3.59
CA VAL A 744 -27.77 0.60 -2.83
C VAL A 744 -28.10 0.89 -1.36
N ALA A 745 -29.12 1.71 -1.11
CA ALA A 745 -29.59 2.00 0.25
C ALA A 745 -30.07 0.73 0.97
N PHE A 746 -30.79 -0.15 0.25
CA PHE A 746 -31.23 -1.46 0.74
C PHE A 746 -30.05 -2.31 1.25
N TYR A 747 -29.02 -2.53 0.42
CA TYR A 747 -27.87 -3.33 0.82
C TYR A 747 -27.02 -2.68 1.92
N ARG A 748 -26.90 -1.35 1.92
CA ARG A 748 -26.20 -0.61 2.98
C ARG A 748 -26.85 -0.87 4.35
N ARG A 749 -28.18 -0.82 4.41
CA ARG A 749 -28.95 -1.06 5.63
C ARG A 749 -28.79 -2.50 6.16
N LEU A 750 -28.89 -3.49 5.27
CA LEU A 750 -28.88 -4.91 5.65
C LEU A 750 -27.49 -5.53 5.89
N SER A 751 -26.43 -4.89 5.39
CA SER A 751 -25.07 -5.39 5.56
C SER A 751 -24.43 -4.90 6.86
N ARG A 752 -24.90 -3.78 7.42
CA ARG A 752 -24.24 -3.08 8.51
C ARG A 752 -24.52 -3.69 9.88
N ILE A 753 -25.76 -4.10 10.15
CA ILE A 753 -26.17 -4.61 11.47
C ILE A 753 -26.37 -6.13 11.39
N MET A 754 -25.62 -6.88 12.20
CA MET A 754 -25.72 -8.34 12.26
C MET A 754 -26.64 -8.81 13.38
N ASN A 755 -27.30 -9.94 13.18
CA ASN A 755 -28.15 -10.60 14.19
C ASN A 755 -29.27 -9.71 14.75
N ALA A 756 -29.73 -8.76 13.94
CA ALA A 756 -30.89 -7.93 14.22
C ALA A 756 -31.88 -8.01 13.06
N PRO A 757 -33.20 -7.97 13.33
CA PRO A 757 -34.21 -7.82 12.31
C PRO A 757 -34.20 -6.41 11.72
N THR A 758 -34.42 -6.30 10.42
CA THR A 758 -34.73 -5.06 9.73
C THR A 758 -36.15 -5.13 9.18
N MET A 759 -36.95 -4.11 9.48
CA MET A 759 -38.31 -3.99 8.95
C MET A 759 -38.29 -3.35 7.56
N LEU A 760 -38.99 -4.00 6.64
CA LEU A 760 -39.17 -3.62 5.25
C LEU A 760 -40.67 -3.45 5.01
N GLU A 761 -41.08 -2.28 4.54
CA GLU A 761 -42.50 -1.90 4.40
C GLU A 761 -42.90 -1.69 2.93
N GLU A 762 -44.22 -1.75 2.70
CA GLU A 762 -44.87 -1.63 1.39
C GLU A 762 -44.38 -2.66 0.35
N PHE A 763 -44.13 -3.91 0.75
CA PHE A 763 -43.83 -4.95 -0.24
C PHE A 763 -45.01 -5.14 -1.21
N HIS A 764 -44.68 -5.16 -2.51
CA HIS A 764 -45.58 -5.54 -3.59
C HIS A 764 -44.85 -6.44 -4.61
N ASP A 765 -45.57 -7.33 -5.30
CA ASP A 765 -44.92 -8.26 -6.24
C ASP A 765 -44.23 -7.53 -7.42
N ASN A 766 -44.61 -6.30 -7.75
CA ASN A 766 -44.00 -5.49 -8.81
C ASN A 766 -42.72 -4.70 -8.41
N ILE A 767 -42.07 -5.02 -7.27
CA ILE A 767 -40.83 -4.32 -6.87
C ILE A 767 -39.70 -4.60 -7.87
N GLU A 768 -38.67 -3.74 -7.87
CA GLU A 768 -37.49 -3.92 -8.71
C GLU A 768 -36.92 -5.35 -8.56
N LEU A 769 -36.68 -6.02 -9.69
CA LEU A 769 -36.23 -7.42 -9.72
C LEU A 769 -34.98 -7.64 -8.86
N LYS A 770 -34.05 -6.67 -8.84
CA LYS A 770 -32.83 -6.76 -8.02
C LYS A 770 -33.16 -6.80 -6.53
N ILE A 771 -34.05 -5.93 -6.04
CA ILE A 771 -34.48 -5.93 -4.63
C ILE A 771 -35.20 -7.24 -4.32
N PHE A 772 -36.09 -7.72 -5.19
CA PHE A 772 -36.77 -9.01 -5.01
C PHE A 772 -35.80 -10.20 -4.88
N GLN A 773 -34.81 -10.32 -5.77
CA GLN A 773 -33.78 -11.36 -5.67
C GLN A 773 -32.92 -11.20 -4.40
N SER A 774 -32.74 -9.96 -3.92
CA SER A 774 -32.03 -9.68 -2.67
C SER A 774 -32.81 -10.17 -1.45
N LEU A 775 -34.13 -9.99 -1.43
CA LEU A 775 -35.01 -10.54 -0.39
C LEU A 775 -34.86 -12.06 -0.33
N LYS A 776 -34.93 -12.75 -1.48
CA LYS A 776 -34.68 -14.20 -1.54
C LYS A 776 -33.28 -14.59 -1.07
N GLY A 777 -32.25 -13.83 -1.46
CA GLY A 777 -30.86 -14.07 -1.08
C GLY A 777 -30.60 -13.90 0.42
N ALA A 778 -31.35 -13.01 1.08
CA ALA A 778 -31.26 -12.79 2.52
C ALA A 778 -31.60 -14.06 3.34
N TYR A 779 -32.44 -14.95 2.82
CA TYR A 779 -32.74 -16.24 3.44
C TYR A 779 -31.48 -17.08 3.62
N ASP A 780 -30.64 -17.17 2.59
CA ASP A 780 -29.40 -17.95 2.58
C ASP A 780 -28.17 -17.16 3.08
N GLY A 781 -28.36 -15.88 3.43
CA GLY A 781 -27.25 -14.95 3.71
C GLY A 781 -26.40 -14.61 2.49
N ARG A 782 -26.91 -14.84 1.28
CA ARG A 782 -26.26 -14.47 0.01
C ARG A 782 -26.32 -12.96 -0.21
N GLY A 783 -25.23 -12.42 -0.76
CA GLY A 783 -25.04 -11.00 -1.01
C GLY A 783 -25.04 -10.65 -2.49
N ARG A 784 -24.96 -9.34 -2.80
CA ARG A 784 -24.76 -8.86 -4.18
C ARG A 784 -23.30 -8.93 -4.56
N GLU A 785 -22.98 -9.58 -5.68
CA GLU A 785 -21.66 -9.50 -6.30
C GLU A 785 -21.59 -8.31 -7.26
N MET A 786 -20.52 -7.52 -7.18
CA MET A 786 -20.24 -6.41 -8.09
C MET A 786 -18.81 -6.53 -8.61
N GLY A 787 -18.57 -6.29 -9.90
CA GLY A 787 -17.21 -6.18 -10.45
C GLY A 787 -16.52 -4.90 -9.96
N LYS A 788 -15.22 -4.97 -9.66
CA LYS A 788 -14.44 -3.77 -9.37
C LYS A 788 -14.22 -2.96 -10.66
N ALA A 789 -14.45 -1.65 -10.60
CA ALA A 789 -14.28 -0.72 -11.74
C ALA A 789 -12.82 -0.53 -12.20
N THR A 790 -11.85 -1.18 -11.57
CA THR A 790 -10.40 -1.01 -11.80
C THR A 790 -9.81 -2.19 -12.58
N GLY A 791 -10.19 -2.37 -13.85
CA GLY A 791 -9.47 -3.21 -14.84
C GLY A 791 -9.07 -4.65 -14.46
N ASP A 792 -9.59 -5.19 -13.36
CA ASP A 792 -9.21 -6.45 -12.73
C ASP A 792 -10.50 -7.26 -12.54
N ASN A 793 -10.51 -8.53 -12.93
CA ASN A 793 -11.70 -9.41 -12.96
C ASN A 793 -12.17 -9.85 -11.56
N ARG A 794 -11.96 -9.02 -10.53
CA ARG A 794 -12.29 -9.33 -9.13
C ARG A 794 -13.65 -8.76 -8.76
N THR A 795 -14.49 -9.58 -8.14
CA THR A 795 -15.79 -9.20 -7.60
C THR A 795 -15.72 -8.86 -6.11
N THR A 796 -16.56 -7.93 -5.66
CA THR A 796 -16.82 -7.64 -4.25
C THR A 796 -18.26 -8.04 -3.93
N THR A 797 -18.45 -8.80 -2.84
CA THR A 797 -19.78 -9.28 -2.42
C THR A 797 -20.26 -8.52 -1.18
N THR A 798 -21.38 -7.80 -1.29
CA THR A 798 -22.06 -7.17 -0.15
C THR A 798 -23.05 -8.14 0.47
N LYS A 799 -22.72 -8.70 1.64
CA LYS A 799 -23.53 -9.72 2.33
C LYS A 799 -24.76 -9.12 3.03
N VAL A 800 -25.79 -9.96 3.22
CA VAL A 800 -26.97 -9.63 4.04
C VAL A 800 -26.83 -10.26 5.43
N ASN A 801 -26.63 -9.40 6.44
CA ASN A 801 -26.33 -9.82 7.80
C ASN A 801 -27.55 -9.76 8.74
N SER A 802 -28.57 -8.96 8.41
CA SER A 802 -29.82 -8.83 9.17
C SER A 802 -30.85 -9.92 8.83
N SER A 803 -31.72 -10.27 9.78
CA SER A 803 -32.99 -10.96 9.48
C SER A 803 -34.01 -9.94 8.95
N LEU A 804 -35.05 -10.40 8.26
CA LEU A 804 -36.02 -9.49 7.62
C LEU A 804 -37.41 -9.67 8.22
N ILE A 805 -38.07 -8.55 8.51
CA ILE A 805 -39.51 -8.47 8.74
C ILE A 805 -40.09 -7.73 7.54
N ILE A 806 -40.88 -8.43 6.73
CA ILE A 806 -41.46 -7.88 5.50
C ILE A 806 -42.93 -7.62 5.77
N THR A 807 -43.44 -6.42 5.47
CA THR A 807 -44.86 -6.12 5.55
C THR A 807 -45.46 -5.94 4.17
N SER A 808 -46.64 -6.52 3.95
CA SER A 808 -47.38 -6.46 2.70
C SER A 808 -48.88 -6.44 2.95
N GLN A 809 -49.65 -6.00 1.96
CA GLN A 809 -51.10 -6.18 1.97
C GLN A 809 -51.50 -7.63 1.64
N TYR A 810 -50.72 -8.30 0.78
CA TYR A 810 -51.01 -9.63 0.25
C TYR A 810 -49.78 -10.55 0.30
N VAL A 811 -50.00 -11.86 0.34
CA VAL A 811 -48.92 -12.85 0.23
C VAL A 811 -48.32 -12.79 -1.19
N SER A 812 -47.01 -12.92 -1.29
CA SER A 812 -46.30 -12.92 -2.58
C SER A 812 -46.60 -14.21 -3.35
N SER A 813 -47.01 -14.07 -4.61
CA SER A 813 -47.16 -15.19 -5.55
C SER A 813 -46.07 -15.20 -6.62
N ARG A 814 -45.27 -14.14 -6.70
CA ARG A 814 -44.19 -13.99 -7.67
C ARG A 814 -43.16 -15.11 -7.58
N ASP A 815 -42.72 -15.57 -8.75
CA ASP A 815 -41.62 -16.55 -8.90
C ASP A 815 -41.90 -17.81 -8.07
N ASP A 816 -43.05 -18.44 -8.34
CA ASP A 816 -43.55 -19.66 -7.70
C ASP A 816 -43.48 -19.60 -6.16
N ASN A 817 -44.07 -18.55 -5.58
CA ASN A 817 -44.08 -18.30 -4.13
C ASN A 817 -42.68 -18.36 -3.49
N SER A 818 -41.62 -18.05 -4.24
CA SER A 818 -40.25 -18.26 -3.77
C SER A 818 -39.89 -17.42 -2.54
N LEU A 819 -40.50 -16.24 -2.35
CA LEU A 819 -40.34 -15.44 -1.14
C LEU A 819 -41.20 -15.98 0.02
N THR A 820 -42.44 -16.36 -0.27
CA THR A 820 -43.39 -16.93 0.69
C THR A 820 -42.85 -18.22 1.30
N SER A 821 -42.31 -19.13 0.49
CA SER A 821 -41.68 -20.37 0.97
C SER A 821 -40.43 -20.14 1.84
N ARG A 822 -39.79 -18.96 1.78
CA ARG A 822 -38.64 -18.56 2.61
C ARG A 822 -39.04 -17.78 3.86
N SER A 823 -40.34 -17.67 4.11
CA SER A 823 -40.89 -16.82 5.16
C SER A 823 -41.75 -17.60 6.14
N LEU A 824 -41.86 -17.05 7.35
CA LEU A 824 -42.85 -17.38 8.36
C LEU A 824 -44.05 -16.46 8.12
N LEU A 825 -45.19 -17.02 7.74
CA LEU A 825 -46.37 -16.24 7.39
C LEU A 825 -47.14 -15.87 8.64
N SER A 826 -47.50 -14.60 8.76
CA SER A 826 -48.35 -14.11 9.84
C SER A 826 -49.38 -13.15 9.27
N ASN A 827 -50.61 -13.63 9.12
CA ASN A 827 -51.71 -12.84 8.59
C ASN A 827 -52.39 -12.01 9.68
N PHE A 828 -52.64 -10.74 9.38
CA PHE A 828 -53.31 -9.75 10.22
C PHE A 828 -54.65 -9.36 9.62
N ILE A 829 -55.71 -9.66 10.35
CA ILE A 829 -57.07 -9.32 9.97
C ILE A 829 -57.41 -7.95 10.54
N LYS A 830 -58.00 -7.08 9.72
CA LYS A 830 -58.46 -5.77 10.18
C LYS A 830 -59.59 -5.95 11.21
N PRO A 831 -59.49 -5.34 12.41
CA PRO A 831 -60.57 -5.37 13.38
C PRO A 831 -61.84 -4.76 12.78
N GLN A 832 -62.96 -5.46 12.93
CA GLN A 832 -64.28 -4.95 12.53
C GLN A 832 -64.89 -4.02 13.58
N GLU A 833 -64.48 -4.20 14.84
CA GLU A 833 -64.93 -3.42 15.99
C GLU A 833 -63.83 -2.47 16.47
N ALA A 834 -64.24 -1.38 17.11
CA ALA A 834 -63.31 -0.45 17.74
C ALA A 834 -62.59 -1.10 18.92
N PHE A 835 -61.32 -0.75 19.13
CA PHE A 835 -60.56 -1.22 20.28
C PHE A 835 -61.15 -0.71 21.60
N THR A 836 -61.21 -1.58 22.60
CA THR A 836 -61.63 -1.23 23.96
C THR A 836 -60.62 -0.29 24.63
N ASN A 837 -61.06 0.47 25.65
CA ASN A 837 -60.17 1.34 26.43
C ASN A 837 -58.97 0.58 27.01
N THR A 838 -59.21 -0.62 27.55
CA THR A 838 -58.13 -1.47 28.09
C THR A 838 -57.13 -1.92 27.01
N GLN A 839 -57.58 -2.19 25.78
CA GLN A 839 -56.67 -2.51 24.67
C GLN A 839 -55.83 -1.29 24.27
N LEU A 840 -56.45 -0.11 24.21
CA LEU A 840 -55.75 1.15 23.92
C LEU A 840 -54.74 1.49 25.02
N GLU A 841 -55.09 1.34 26.29
CA GLU A 841 -54.18 1.52 27.43
C GLU A 841 -52.97 0.58 27.35
N ASN A 842 -53.22 -0.70 27.06
CA ASN A 842 -52.14 -1.68 26.91
C ASN A 842 -51.22 -1.36 25.71
N TYR A 843 -51.80 -0.91 24.59
CA TYR A 843 -51.04 -0.48 23.42
C TYR A 843 -50.21 0.77 23.73
N ASN A 844 -50.79 1.78 24.35
CA ASN A 844 -50.11 3.02 24.72
C ASN A 844 -48.97 2.77 25.71
N LEU A 845 -49.15 1.86 26.68
CA LEU A 845 -48.11 1.46 27.62
C LEU A 845 -46.93 0.77 26.91
N LEU A 846 -47.21 -0.10 25.94
CA LEU A 846 -46.16 -0.72 25.14
C LEU A 846 -45.40 0.36 24.35
N LYS A 847 -46.12 1.28 23.70
CA LYS A 847 -45.52 2.38 22.94
C LYS A 847 -44.74 3.37 23.80
N SER A 848 -45.13 3.63 25.04
CA SER A 848 -44.34 4.47 25.94
C SER A 848 -42.98 3.87 26.26
N TRP A 849 -42.90 2.54 26.46
CA TRP A 849 -41.61 1.89 26.69
C TRP A 849 -40.72 1.89 25.45
N GLU A 850 -41.30 1.72 24.25
CA GLU A 850 -40.56 1.83 22.99
C GLU A 850 -39.97 3.24 22.78
N GLU A 851 -40.69 4.28 23.19
CA GLU A 851 -40.27 5.68 23.09
C GLU A 851 -39.11 6.01 24.04
N GLU A 852 -39.06 5.39 25.22
CA GLU A 852 -37.94 5.48 26.17
C GLU A 852 -36.71 4.68 25.67
N GLY A 853 -36.94 3.52 25.04
CA GLY A 853 -35.93 2.66 24.42
C GLY A 853 -35.81 1.29 25.10
N LEU A 854 -35.56 0.23 24.32
CA LEU A 854 -35.60 -1.16 24.82
C LEU A 854 -34.31 -1.96 24.56
N SER A 855 -33.30 -1.37 23.92
CA SER A 855 -32.21 -2.15 23.33
C SER A 855 -31.29 -2.84 24.33
N SER A 856 -31.22 -2.42 25.59
CA SER A 856 -30.46 -3.13 26.62
C SER A 856 -30.96 -4.56 26.85
N MET A 857 -32.26 -4.83 26.64
CA MET A 857 -32.85 -6.16 26.81
C MET A 857 -32.23 -7.22 25.92
N ILE A 858 -31.66 -6.84 24.77
CA ILE A 858 -31.06 -7.81 23.86
C ILE A 858 -29.85 -8.50 24.49
N LEU A 859 -29.16 -7.81 25.40
CA LEU A 859 -28.00 -8.34 26.11
C LEU A 859 -28.38 -9.49 27.05
N ASP A 860 -29.61 -9.47 27.59
CA ASP A 860 -30.13 -10.60 28.36
C ASP A 860 -30.24 -11.86 27.53
N VAL A 861 -30.46 -11.75 26.22
CA VAL A 861 -30.52 -12.89 25.29
C VAL A 861 -29.12 -13.27 24.82
N VAL A 862 -28.34 -12.28 24.36
CA VAL A 862 -27.01 -12.48 23.78
C VAL A 862 -26.02 -13.12 24.77
N LYS A 863 -26.13 -12.86 26.08
CA LYS A 863 -25.26 -13.49 27.10
C LYS A 863 -25.35 -15.02 27.12
N HIS A 864 -26.45 -15.60 26.65
CA HIS A 864 -26.65 -17.05 26.55
C HIS A 864 -26.12 -17.66 25.24
N ARG A 865 -25.44 -16.88 24.39
CA ARG A 865 -24.86 -17.37 23.15
C ARG A 865 -23.97 -18.63 23.31
N PRO A 866 -23.10 -18.76 24.34
CA PRO A 866 -22.32 -20.00 24.52
C PRO A 866 -23.19 -21.25 24.71
N LEU A 867 -24.34 -21.10 25.38
CA LEU A 867 -25.31 -22.19 25.54
C LEU A 867 -25.95 -22.57 24.19
N ILE A 868 -26.32 -21.56 23.39
CA ILE A 868 -26.85 -21.77 22.03
C ILE A 868 -25.82 -22.50 21.16
N GLU A 869 -24.58 -22.02 21.08
CA GLU A 869 -23.53 -22.62 20.25
C GLU A 869 -23.27 -24.09 20.60
N LYS A 870 -23.37 -24.44 21.88
CA LYS A 870 -23.21 -25.81 22.40
C LYS A 870 -24.37 -26.74 22.04
N GLU A 871 -25.61 -26.31 22.27
CA GLU A 871 -26.77 -27.20 22.22
C GLU A 871 -27.54 -27.17 20.88
N ILE A 872 -27.34 -26.14 20.05
CA ILE A 872 -28.15 -25.90 18.83
C ILE A 872 -28.24 -27.10 17.89
N HIS A 873 -27.15 -27.85 17.68
CA HIS A 873 -27.15 -28.97 16.75
C HIS A 873 -28.01 -30.13 17.24
N LYS A 874 -27.84 -30.50 18.51
CA LYS A 874 -28.59 -31.59 19.15
C LYS A 874 -30.07 -31.24 19.22
N THR A 875 -30.41 -30.03 19.65
CA THR A 875 -31.79 -29.59 19.81
C THR A 875 -32.50 -29.47 18.47
N TYR A 876 -31.85 -28.89 17.44
CA TYR A 876 -32.41 -28.81 16.09
C TYR A 876 -32.75 -30.19 15.53
N ALA A 877 -31.80 -31.13 15.59
CA ALA A 877 -32.01 -32.50 15.09
C ALA A 877 -33.15 -33.22 15.84
N SER A 878 -33.25 -33.00 17.16
CA SER A 878 -34.32 -33.58 17.99
C SER A 878 -35.70 -33.05 17.61
N ILE A 879 -35.86 -31.71 17.51
CA ILE A 879 -37.14 -31.09 17.18
C ILE A 879 -37.55 -31.45 15.75
N ASN A 880 -36.61 -31.41 14.80
CA ASN A 880 -36.89 -31.78 13.41
C ASN A 880 -37.37 -33.24 13.30
N LYS A 881 -36.69 -34.17 13.98
CA LYS A 881 -37.11 -35.59 14.02
C LYS A 881 -38.49 -35.76 14.64
N GLN A 882 -38.79 -35.02 15.71
CA GLN A 882 -40.08 -35.07 16.38
C GLN A 882 -41.21 -34.57 15.46
N LEU A 883 -41.07 -33.39 14.87
CA LEU A 883 -42.09 -32.82 13.97
C LEU A 883 -42.30 -33.68 12.72
N LYS A 884 -41.23 -34.22 12.11
CA LYS A 884 -41.37 -35.14 10.96
C LYS A 884 -42.18 -36.39 11.29
N LYS A 885 -42.03 -36.92 12.51
CA LYS A 885 -42.81 -38.06 12.99
C LYS A 885 -44.28 -37.68 13.25
N GLU A 886 -44.52 -36.52 13.84
CA GLU A 886 -45.88 -36.05 14.12
C GLU A 886 -46.65 -35.62 12.86
N LEU A 887 -45.95 -35.18 11.81
CA LEU A 887 -46.50 -34.80 10.51
C LEU A 887 -46.50 -35.96 9.49
N GLU A 888 -46.21 -37.19 9.94
CA GLU A 888 -46.23 -38.36 9.06
C GLU A 888 -47.63 -38.57 8.48
N GLY A 889 -47.75 -38.61 7.15
CA GLY A 889 -49.03 -38.73 6.44
C GLY A 889 -49.78 -37.41 6.19
N VAL A 890 -49.22 -36.27 6.62
CA VAL A 890 -49.72 -34.93 6.25
C VAL A 890 -48.83 -34.37 5.15
N GLU A 891 -49.43 -33.78 4.12
CA GLU A 891 -48.69 -33.11 3.06
C GLU A 891 -48.20 -31.73 3.56
N TYR A 892 -46.90 -31.49 3.48
CA TYR A 892 -46.31 -30.20 3.86
C TYR A 892 -45.03 -29.92 3.08
N GLN A 893 -44.65 -28.64 2.97
CA GLN A 893 -43.37 -28.25 2.37
C GLN A 893 -42.23 -28.38 3.39
N GLU A 894 -41.16 -29.10 3.04
CA GLU A 894 -39.97 -29.28 3.90
C GLU A 894 -39.36 -27.93 4.34
N ARG A 895 -39.42 -26.90 3.49
CA ARG A 895 -38.93 -25.56 3.82
C ARG A 895 -39.76 -24.89 4.92
N MET A 896 -41.08 -25.11 4.96
CA MET A 896 -41.95 -24.62 6.05
C MET A 896 -41.54 -25.24 7.37
N LEU A 897 -41.38 -26.58 7.39
CA LEU A 897 -40.89 -27.29 8.56
C LEU A 897 -39.56 -26.70 9.05
N GLN A 898 -38.58 -26.52 8.16
CA GLN A 898 -37.28 -25.96 8.49
C GLN A 898 -37.35 -24.56 9.08
N ASN A 899 -38.21 -23.69 8.54
CA ASN A 899 -38.39 -22.32 9.02
C ASN A 899 -38.87 -22.29 10.47
N TYR A 900 -39.88 -23.09 10.82
CA TYR A 900 -40.41 -23.11 12.20
C TYR A 900 -39.48 -23.85 13.18
N VAL A 901 -38.77 -24.90 12.75
CA VAL A 901 -37.73 -25.57 13.56
C VAL A 901 -36.61 -24.58 13.93
N ALA A 902 -36.24 -23.68 13.02
CA ALA A 902 -35.22 -22.66 13.27
C ALA A 902 -35.63 -21.67 14.39
N LEU A 903 -36.93 -21.51 14.65
CA LEU A 903 -37.45 -20.69 15.76
C LEU A 903 -37.64 -21.48 17.05
N LEU A 904 -38.12 -22.72 16.95
CA LEU A 904 -38.33 -23.58 18.13
C LEU A 904 -36.99 -23.93 18.80
N THR A 905 -35.92 -24.05 18.03
CA THR A 905 -34.63 -24.51 18.55
C THR A 905 -34.02 -23.52 19.55
N PRO A 906 -33.83 -22.21 19.24
CA PRO A 906 -33.29 -21.26 20.22
C PRO A 906 -34.27 -21.06 21.37
N LEU A 907 -35.58 -21.02 21.09
CA LEU A 907 -36.62 -20.92 22.11
C LEU A 907 -36.55 -22.08 23.12
N LYS A 908 -36.36 -23.31 22.65
CA LYS A 908 -36.22 -24.50 23.51
C LYS A 908 -34.96 -24.47 24.37
N ILE A 909 -33.83 -24.03 23.80
CA ILE A 909 -32.56 -23.92 24.53
C ILE A 909 -32.64 -22.85 25.62
N LEU A 910 -33.29 -21.74 25.32
CA LEU A 910 -33.47 -20.62 26.25
C LEU A 910 -34.65 -20.80 27.21
N TRP A 911 -35.40 -21.90 27.08
CA TRP A 911 -36.66 -22.09 27.80
C TRP A 911 -36.49 -21.96 29.32
N ASP A 912 -35.45 -22.58 29.87
CA ASP A 912 -35.18 -22.57 31.31
C ASP A 912 -34.42 -21.30 31.77
N GLN A 913 -34.05 -20.41 30.84
CA GLN A 913 -33.33 -19.17 31.13
C GLN A 913 -34.28 -17.97 31.33
N PHE A 914 -35.53 -18.08 30.87
CA PHE A 914 -36.50 -16.99 30.93
C PHE A 914 -37.88 -17.47 31.40
N THR A 915 -38.67 -16.55 31.97
CA THR A 915 -40.10 -16.80 32.22
C THR A 915 -40.93 -16.29 31.05
N PHE A 916 -41.42 -17.20 30.21
CA PHE A 916 -42.28 -16.87 29.08
C PHE A 916 -43.76 -16.66 29.51
N PRO A 917 -44.52 -15.78 28.84
CA PRO A 917 -45.95 -15.57 29.10
C PRO A 917 -46.86 -16.63 28.45
N PHE A 918 -46.27 -17.73 27.96
CA PHE A 918 -46.93 -18.84 27.26
C PHE A 918 -46.17 -20.14 27.54
N THR A 919 -46.77 -21.28 27.21
CA THR A 919 -46.13 -22.59 27.37
C THR A 919 -45.41 -23.03 26.10
N TYR A 920 -44.36 -23.84 26.23
CA TYR A 920 -43.60 -24.34 25.08
C TYR A 920 -44.49 -25.20 24.18
N GLU A 921 -45.35 -26.01 24.80
CA GLU A 921 -46.31 -26.87 24.10
C GLU A 921 -47.32 -26.07 23.27
N SER A 922 -47.80 -24.94 23.79
CA SER A 922 -48.68 -24.03 23.03
C SER A 922 -47.99 -23.51 21.77
N VAL A 923 -46.74 -23.04 21.88
CA VAL A 923 -45.97 -22.54 20.73
C VAL A 923 -45.63 -23.65 19.75
N TYR A 924 -45.22 -24.82 20.26
CA TYR A 924 -44.90 -25.98 19.45
C TYR A 924 -46.11 -26.43 18.60
N ASN A 925 -47.29 -26.52 19.20
CA ASN A 925 -48.51 -26.88 18.49
C ASN A 925 -48.95 -25.78 17.51
N GLN A 926 -48.89 -24.51 17.91
CA GLN A 926 -49.18 -23.38 17.02
C GLN A 926 -48.29 -23.41 15.78
N PHE A 927 -46.99 -23.69 15.94
CA PHE A 927 -46.06 -23.72 14.81
C PHE A 927 -46.24 -24.98 13.96
N LYS A 928 -46.63 -26.10 14.56
CA LYS A 928 -47.01 -27.31 13.82
C LYS A 928 -48.21 -27.06 12.91
N GLU A 929 -49.27 -26.42 13.41
CA GLU A 929 -50.42 -26.04 12.58
C GLU A 929 -50.00 -25.03 11.50
N ALA A 930 -49.20 -24.02 11.86
CA ALA A 930 -48.72 -23.04 10.91
C ALA A 930 -47.85 -23.62 9.77
N ILE A 931 -47.14 -24.72 9.99
CA ILE A 931 -46.43 -25.46 8.92
C ILE A 931 -47.43 -26.00 7.90
N ILE A 932 -48.54 -26.57 8.35
CA ILE A 932 -49.59 -27.14 7.49
C ILE A 932 -50.29 -26.00 6.74
N ASP A 933 -50.83 -25.02 7.47
CA ASP A 933 -51.57 -23.89 6.90
C ASP A 933 -50.75 -23.11 5.87
N SER A 934 -49.46 -22.89 6.14
CA SER A 934 -48.57 -22.18 5.21
C SER A 934 -48.22 -23.04 4.00
N SER A 935 -48.11 -24.36 4.16
CA SER A 935 -47.86 -25.29 3.05
C SER A 935 -49.07 -25.36 2.13
N ASP A 936 -50.26 -25.50 2.69
CA ASP A 936 -51.53 -25.50 1.96
C ASP A 936 -51.67 -24.22 1.15
N LEU A 937 -51.45 -23.05 1.75
CA LEU A 937 -51.56 -21.77 1.08
C LEU A 937 -50.64 -21.64 -0.16
N ILE A 938 -49.44 -22.22 -0.10
CA ILE A 938 -48.48 -22.21 -1.23
C ILE A 938 -48.96 -23.19 -2.32
N ILE A 939 -49.39 -24.39 -1.94
CA ILE A 939 -49.92 -25.39 -2.90
C ILE A 939 -51.15 -24.83 -3.63
N GLU A 940 -52.07 -24.16 -2.91
CA GLU A 940 -53.26 -23.53 -3.50
C GLU A 940 -52.92 -22.42 -4.51
N SER A 941 -51.85 -21.65 -4.30
CA SER A 941 -51.46 -20.56 -5.20
C SER A 941 -50.69 -21.04 -6.43
N GLU A 942 -49.77 -22.00 -6.30
CA GLU A 942 -49.02 -22.60 -7.43
C GLU A 942 -49.97 -23.27 -8.41
N GLY A 943 -50.91 -24.07 -7.89
CA GLY A 943 -51.85 -24.80 -8.73
C GLY A 943 -52.78 -23.87 -9.52
N LEU A 944 -53.25 -22.79 -8.91
CA LEU A 944 -54.10 -21.83 -9.59
C LEU A 944 -53.36 -21.04 -10.68
N GLN A 945 -52.09 -20.71 -10.43
CA GLN A 945 -51.25 -20.03 -11.42
C GLN A 945 -50.92 -20.94 -12.61
N GLU A 946 -50.60 -22.22 -12.36
CA GLU A 946 -50.40 -23.25 -13.39
C GLU A 946 -51.64 -23.38 -14.30
N PHE A 947 -52.84 -23.33 -13.72
CA PHE A 947 -54.10 -23.35 -14.47
C PHE A 947 -54.24 -22.15 -15.40
N TRP A 948 -54.05 -20.91 -14.92
CA TRP A 948 -54.17 -19.71 -15.75
C TRP A 948 -53.08 -19.63 -16.82
N ARG A 949 -51.84 -19.99 -16.49
CA ARG A 949 -50.74 -20.04 -17.47
C ARG A 949 -50.99 -21.07 -18.56
N THR A 950 -51.50 -22.25 -18.19
CA THR A 950 -51.87 -23.28 -19.17
C THR A 950 -53.04 -22.81 -20.04
N LEU A 951 -53.96 -22.01 -19.49
CA LEU A 951 -55.02 -21.38 -20.27
C LEU A 951 -54.48 -20.42 -21.33
N GLU A 952 -53.52 -19.55 -20.98
CA GLU A 952 -52.82 -18.70 -21.96
C GLU A 952 -52.15 -19.55 -23.03
N TYR A 953 -51.37 -20.56 -22.62
CA TYR A 953 -50.70 -21.46 -23.55
C TYR A 953 -51.68 -22.15 -24.51
N LEU A 954 -52.81 -22.67 -24.02
CA LEU A 954 -53.84 -23.29 -24.89
C LEU A 954 -54.42 -22.29 -25.91
N ARG A 955 -54.40 -21.00 -25.58
CA ARG A 955 -54.82 -19.88 -26.44
C ARG A 955 -53.71 -19.45 -27.41
N ASP A 956 -52.46 -19.58 -26.99
CA ASP A 956 -51.25 -19.19 -27.74
C ASP A 956 -50.76 -20.28 -28.70
N ARG A 957 -51.12 -21.54 -28.47
CA ARG A 957 -50.61 -22.71 -29.20
C ARG A 957 -50.76 -22.54 -30.72
N LYS A 958 -49.67 -22.79 -31.46
CA LYS A 958 -49.62 -22.80 -32.93
C LYS A 958 -49.65 -24.24 -33.47
N PRO A 959 -50.19 -24.49 -34.68
CA PRO A 959 -50.73 -23.53 -35.65
C PRO A 959 -52.18 -23.08 -35.38
N PHE A 960 -52.90 -23.72 -34.45
CA PHE A 960 -54.28 -23.38 -34.09
C PHE A 960 -54.45 -23.27 -32.58
N SER A 961 -55.14 -22.22 -32.15
CA SER A 961 -55.55 -22.02 -30.76
C SER A 961 -56.50 -23.14 -30.34
N LEU A 962 -56.24 -23.79 -29.19
CA LEU A 962 -57.11 -24.85 -28.66
C LEU A 962 -58.27 -24.29 -27.85
N ILE A 963 -58.14 -23.08 -27.32
CA ILE A 963 -59.26 -22.32 -26.77
C ILE A 963 -59.45 -21.04 -27.56
N THR A 964 -60.70 -20.65 -27.78
CA THR A 964 -61.07 -19.55 -28.68
C THR A 964 -62.05 -18.63 -27.97
N GLU A 965 -61.87 -17.31 -28.18
CA GLU A 965 -62.87 -16.33 -27.76
C GLU A 965 -64.17 -16.58 -28.53
N GLY A 966 -65.30 -16.46 -27.83
CA GLY A 966 -66.62 -16.75 -28.38
C GLY A 966 -67.05 -18.20 -28.16
N GLU A 967 -66.15 -19.19 -28.12
CA GLU A 967 -66.50 -20.61 -27.91
C GLU A 967 -66.17 -21.09 -26.50
N HIS A 968 -64.97 -20.82 -25.99
CA HIS A 968 -64.45 -21.34 -24.71
C HIS A 968 -64.48 -20.29 -23.59
N TYR A 969 -64.23 -19.04 -23.96
CA TYR A 969 -64.29 -17.89 -23.07
C TYR A 969 -64.81 -16.67 -23.83
N LYS A 970 -65.24 -15.63 -23.10
CA LYS A 970 -65.65 -14.35 -23.68
C LYS A 970 -65.26 -13.21 -22.75
N VAL A 971 -64.62 -12.17 -23.29
CA VAL A 971 -64.25 -10.97 -22.52
C VAL A 971 -65.10 -9.80 -23.00
N ASP A 972 -65.92 -9.23 -22.11
CA ASP A 972 -66.80 -8.12 -22.48
C ASP A 972 -67.14 -7.23 -21.28
N LYS A 973 -67.67 -6.03 -21.52
CA LYS A 973 -68.10 -5.08 -20.50
C LYS A 973 -69.60 -5.18 -20.28
N PHE A 974 -69.98 -5.54 -19.06
CA PHE A 974 -71.37 -5.55 -18.62
C PHE A 974 -71.58 -4.58 -17.46
N ASP A 975 -72.65 -3.79 -17.52
CA ASP A 975 -73.02 -2.89 -16.42
C ASP A 975 -73.54 -3.67 -15.20
N THR A 976 -74.29 -4.76 -15.44
CA THR A 976 -74.79 -5.67 -14.40
C THR A 976 -74.71 -7.12 -14.86
N VAL A 977 -74.49 -8.05 -13.92
CA VAL A 977 -74.45 -9.50 -14.17
C VAL A 977 -75.32 -10.22 -13.14
N SER A 978 -76.22 -11.08 -13.61
CA SER A 978 -77.11 -11.89 -12.77
C SER A 978 -76.45 -13.20 -12.37
N LEU A 979 -75.90 -13.26 -11.16
CA LEU A 979 -75.13 -14.39 -10.62
C LEU A 979 -76.03 -15.45 -10.00
N GLN A 980 -75.65 -16.72 -10.17
CA GLN A 980 -76.26 -17.86 -9.50
C GLN A 980 -76.03 -17.82 -8.00
N THR A 981 -77.10 -18.11 -7.26
CA THR A 981 -77.15 -18.30 -5.81
C THR A 981 -77.45 -19.77 -5.48
N ARG A 982 -77.63 -20.13 -4.20
CA ARG A 982 -77.88 -21.54 -3.84
C ARG A 982 -79.17 -22.05 -4.50
N LYS A 983 -79.24 -23.36 -4.72
CA LYS A 983 -80.37 -24.01 -5.42
C LYS A 983 -81.69 -23.69 -4.69
N GLY A 984 -82.52 -22.82 -5.29
CA GLY A 984 -83.79 -22.34 -4.72
C GLY A 984 -83.84 -20.84 -4.41
N GLU A 985 -82.71 -20.12 -4.44
CA GLU A 985 -82.63 -18.68 -4.25
C GLU A 985 -82.74 -17.91 -5.57
N LYS A 986 -83.22 -16.65 -5.51
CA LYS A 986 -83.24 -15.78 -6.68
C LYS A 986 -81.81 -15.35 -7.04
N PRO A 987 -81.47 -15.22 -8.33
CA PRO A 987 -80.16 -14.73 -8.77
C PRO A 987 -79.82 -13.37 -8.14
N HIS A 988 -78.55 -13.18 -7.78
CA HIS A 988 -78.05 -11.92 -7.24
C HIS A 988 -77.51 -11.05 -8.39
N GLU A 989 -78.00 -9.82 -8.52
CA GLU A 989 -77.43 -8.86 -9.48
C GLU A 989 -76.17 -8.21 -8.92
N TRP A 990 -75.04 -8.53 -9.53
CA TRP A 990 -73.77 -7.85 -9.30
C TRP A 990 -73.64 -6.64 -10.23
N LYS A 991 -73.23 -5.49 -9.68
CA LYS A 991 -73.07 -4.22 -10.44
C LYS A 991 -71.60 -3.94 -10.71
N ASN A 992 -71.28 -3.69 -11.97
CA ASN A 992 -69.92 -3.33 -12.40
C ASN A 992 -69.69 -1.82 -12.31
N THR A 993 -69.50 -1.30 -11.10
CA THR A 993 -69.38 0.15 -10.86
C THR A 993 -68.18 0.80 -11.58
N ASN A 994 -67.12 0.04 -11.84
CA ASN A 994 -65.88 0.54 -12.44
C ASN A 994 -65.81 0.34 -13.97
N ARG A 995 -66.84 -0.28 -14.58
CA ARG A 995 -66.86 -0.66 -16.01
C ARG A 995 -65.67 -1.54 -16.43
N ASP A 996 -65.26 -2.43 -15.54
CA ASP A 996 -64.20 -3.40 -15.79
C ASP A 996 -64.62 -4.40 -16.88
N GLN A 997 -63.66 -4.92 -17.63
CA GLN A 997 -63.90 -6.06 -18.52
C GLN A 997 -64.10 -7.31 -17.67
N LEU A 998 -65.08 -8.13 -18.03
CA LEU A 998 -65.39 -9.38 -17.34
C LEU A 998 -65.07 -10.56 -18.26
N LEU A 999 -64.42 -11.57 -17.70
CA LEU A 999 -64.16 -12.85 -18.35
C LEU A 999 -65.25 -13.85 -17.98
N PHE A 1000 -65.98 -14.34 -18.97
CA PHE A 1000 -66.90 -15.48 -18.86
C PHE A 1000 -66.20 -16.73 -19.37
N LEU A 1001 -65.95 -17.69 -18.48
CA LEU A 1001 -65.19 -18.91 -18.77
C LEU A 1001 -66.08 -20.15 -18.71
N ARG A 1002 -66.12 -20.94 -19.78
CA ARG A 1002 -66.75 -22.28 -19.79
C ARG A 1002 -65.81 -23.29 -19.14
N LEU A 1003 -65.77 -23.27 -17.80
CA LEU A 1003 -64.80 -24.05 -17.03
C LEU A 1003 -64.74 -25.53 -17.42
N ASN A 1004 -65.88 -26.19 -17.65
CA ASN A 1004 -65.87 -27.63 -17.97
C ASN A 1004 -65.21 -27.93 -19.33
N ALA A 1005 -65.43 -27.09 -20.34
CA ALA A 1005 -64.85 -27.28 -21.67
C ALA A 1005 -63.34 -26.97 -21.62
N VAL A 1006 -62.98 -25.90 -20.95
CA VAL A 1006 -61.59 -25.46 -20.76
C VAL A 1006 -60.80 -26.45 -19.91
N HIS A 1007 -61.39 -26.99 -18.85
CA HIS A 1007 -60.74 -27.91 -17.92
C HIS A 1007 -60.38 -29.23 -18.60
N GLN A 1008 -61.20 -29.74 -19.52
CA GLN A 1008 -60.86 -30.93 -20.31
C GLN A 1008 -59.60 -30.73 -21.17
N LEU A 1009 -59.47 -29.55 -21.79
CA LEU A 1009 -58.30 -29.19 -22.59
C LEU A 1009 -57.06 -28.98 -21.71
N TYR A 1010 -57.23 -28.29 -20.58
CA TYR A 1010 -56.21 -28.16 -19.54
C TYR A 1010 -55.72 -29.52 -19.04
N HIS A 1011 -56.64 -30.41 -18.67
CA HIS A 1011 -56.33 -31.75 -18.19
C HIS A 1011 -55.54 -32.53 -19.23
N LYS A 1012 -55.99 -32.52 -20.48
CA LYS A 1012 -55.30 -33.21 -21.58
C LYS A 1012 -53.89 -32.67 -21.78
N GLU A 1013 -53.70 -31.36 -21.72
CA GLU A 1013 -52.39 -30.74 -21.91
C GLU A 1013 -51.45 -31.03 -20.74
N VAL A 1014 -51.90 -30.85 -19.50
CA VAL A 1014 -51.05 -31.10 -18.31
C VAL A 1014 -50.69 -32.58 -18.18
N SER A 1015 -51.60 -33.50 -18.51
CA SER A 1015 -51.34 -34.95 -18.48
C SER A 1015 -50.26 -35.41 -19.48
N THR A 1016 -49.90 -34.58 -20.47
CA THR A 1016 -48.83 -34.89 -21.43
C THR A 1016 -47.45 -34.49 -20.94
N ARG A 1017 -47.36 -33.75 -19.82
CA ARG A 1017 -46.10 -33.31 -19.21
C ARG A 1017 -45.63 -34.38 -18.22
N GLU A 1018 -44.38 -34.83 -18.33
CA GLU A 1018 -43.82 -35.82 -17.39
C GLU A 1018 -43.83 -35.27 -15.95
N GLY A 1019 -44.45 -36.00 -15.03
CA GLY A 1019 -44.45 -35.69 -13.59
C GLY A 1019 -45.43 -34.59 -13.13
N ALA A 1020 -46.31 -34.08 -14.00
CA ALA A 1020 -47.29 -33.06 -13.63
C ALA A 1020 -48.60 -33.67 -13.10
N GLU A 1021 -49.06 -33.26 -11.92
CA GLU A 1021 -50.37 -33.64 -11.39
C GLU A 1021 -51.47 -32.66 -11.85
N VAL A 1022 -52.58 -33.21 -12.35
CA VAL A 1022 -53.69 -32.40 -12.85
C VAL A 1022 -54.60 -31.97 -11.70
N ILE A 1023 -54.83 -30.66 -11.56
CA ILE A 1023 -55.76 -30.14 -10.56
C ILE A 1023 -57.19 -30.47 -10.98
N GLY A 1024 -57.93 -31.13 -10.08
CA GLY A 1024 -59.33 -31.46 -10.30
C GLY A 1024 -60.23 -30.24 -10.43
N GLU A 1025 -61.29 -30.36 -11.23
CA GLU A 1025 -62.25 -29.29 -11.50
C GLU A 1025 -62.92 -28.75 -10.21
N ASN A 1026 -63.22 -29.64 -9.26
CA ASN A 1026 -63.81 -29.26 -7.97
C ASN A 1026 -62.85 -28.42 -7.10
N THR A 1027 -61.56 -28.76 -7.13
CA THR A 1027 -60.51 -28.04 -6.41
C THR A 1027 -60.33 -26.64 -7.00
N LEU A 1028 -60.27 -26.53 -8.33
CA LEU A 1028 -60.23 -25.23 -9.03
C LEU A 1028 -61.44 -24.35 -8.69
N ARG A 1029 -62.64 -24.93 -8.62
CA ARG A 1029 -63.87 -24.18 -8.24
C ARG A 1029 -63.77 -23.61 -6.83
N ASN A 1030 -63.13 -24.30 -5.90
CA ASN A 1030 -62.92 -23.80 -4.55
C ASN A 1030 -61.85 -22.70 -4.54
N TYR A 1031 -60.76 -22.89 -5.29
CA TYR A 1031 -59.72 -21.86 -5.45
C TYR A 1031 -60.26 -20.59 -6.08
N PHE A 1032 -61.16 -20.65 -7.08
CA PHE A 1032 -61.77 -19.44 -7.63
C PHE A 1032 -62.55 -18.66 -6.58
N LYS A 1033 -63.35 -19.35 -5.75
CA LYS A 1033 -64.19 -18.71 -4.72
C LYS A 1033 -63.38 -17.93 -3.67
N SER A 1034 -62.11 -18.26 -3.46
CA SER A 1034 -61.25 -17.55 -2.51
C SER A 1034 -60.58 -16.30 -3.09
N LYS A 1035 -60.75 -16.01 -4.39
CA LYS A 1035 -60.02 -14.93 -5.08
C LYS A 1035 -60.89 -13.70 -5.30
N LYS A 1036 -60.30 -12.52 -5.08
CA LYS A 1036 -60.99 -11.22 -5.22
C LYS A 1036 -61.47 -10.93 -6.64
N TYR A 1037 -60.79 -11.46 -7.65
CA TYR A 1037 -61.20 -11.31 -9.05
C TYR A 1037 -62.32 -12.28 -9.46
N TYR A 1038 -62.72 -13.22 -8.60
CA TYR A 1038 -63.87 -14.07 -8.88
C TYR A 1038 -65.18 -13.32 -8.56
N VAL A 1039 -65.99 -13.10 -9.57
CA VAL A 1039 -67.25 -12.37 -9.46
C VAL A 1039 -68.39 -13.33 -9.09
N GLY A 1040 -68.42 -14.52 -9.69
CA GLY A 1040 -69.44 -15.54 -9.42
C GLY A 1040 -69.62 -16.49 -10.60
N SER A 1041 -70.81 -17.08 -10.72
CA SER A 1041 -71.15 -17.94 -11.87
C SER A 1041 -72.54 -17.57 -12.40
N VAL A 1042 -72.78 -17.81 -13.69
CA VAL A 1042 -74.06 -17.51 -14.36
C VAL A 1042 -74.68 -18.80 -14.91
N LYS A 1043 -76.02 -18.89 -14.90
CA LYS A 1043 -76.74 -20.10 -15.35
C LYS A 1043 -76.71 -20.29 -16.85
N SER A 1044 -76.72 -19.19 -17.59
CA SER A 1044 -76.73 -19.17 -19.04
C SER A 1044 -76.08 -17.88 -19.50
N HIS A 1045 -75.02 -17.99 -20.28
CA HIS A 1045 -74.34 -16.91 -20.98
C HIS A 1045 -74.17 -17.29 -22.45
N ARG A 1046 -74.35 -16.32 -23.35
CA ARG A 1046 -74.31 -16.55 -24.79
C ARG A 1046 -72.88 -16.46 -25.32
N PHE A 1047 -72.37 -17.61 -25.71
CA PHE A 1047 -71.19 -17.83 -26.55
C PHE A 1047 -71.64 -17.87 -28.03
N ASP A 1048 -70.70 -17.86 -28.97
CA ASP A 1048 -70.98 -17.76 -30.40
C ASP A 1048 -71.66 -19.01 -30.95
N ASP A 1049 -71.32 -20.18 -30.39
CA ASP A 1049 -71.84 -21.49 -30.74
C ASP A 1049 -73.04 -21.93 -29.90
N THR A 1050 -73.14 -21.47 -28.64
CA THR A 1050 -74.14 -21.98 -27.68
C THR A 1050 -74.44 -21.02 -26.54
N SER A 1051 -75.41 -21.37 -25.69
CA SER A 1051 -75.64 -20.69 -24.41
C SER A 1051 -75.55 -21.69 -23.26
N THR A 1052 -74.62 -21.47 -22.35
CA THR A 1052 -74.31 -22.41 -21.26
C THR A 1052 -73.86 -21.66 -19.99
N SER A 1053 -73.68 -22.37 -18.89
CA SER A 1053 -73.17 -21.76 -17.66
C SER A 1053 -71.72 -21.30 -17.82
N ALA A 1054 -71.37 -20.21 -17.13
CA ALA A 1054 -70.01 -19.67 -17.16
C ALA A 1054 -69.59 -19.18 -15.77
N TYR A 1055 -68.30 -19.29 -15.51
CA TYR A 1055 -67.66 -18.66 -14.36
C TYR A 1055 -67.23 -17.25 -14.75
N VAL A 1056 -67.52 -16.27 -13.89
CA VAL A 1056 -67.31 -14.85 -14.16
C VAL A 1056 -66.16 -14.34 -13.31
N PHE A 1057 -65.20 -13.69 -13.97
CA PHE A 1057 -64.04 -13.08 -13.33
C PHE A 1057 -63.88 -11.62 -13.78
N ASN A 1058 -63.32 -10.76 -12.93
CA ASN A 1058 -62.91 -9.41 -13.30
C ASN A 1058 -61.60 -9.48 -14.11
N TYR A 1059 -61.72 -9.42 -15.44
CA TYR A 1059 -60.61 -9.57 -16.35
C TYR A 1059 -59.66 -8.38 -16.32
N THR A 1060 -60.16 -7.14 -16.16
CA THR A 1060 -59.30 -5.96 -15.97
C THR A 1060 -58.34 -6.20 -14.81
N MET A 1061 -58.88 -6.61 -13.66
CA MET A 1061 -58.08 -6.91 -12.46
C MET A 1061 -57.10 -8.07 -12.70
N MET A 1062 -57.51 -9.12 -13.40
CA MET A 1062 -56.61 -10.25 -13.70
C MET A 1062 -55.46 -9.84 -14.63
N LYS A 1063 -55.74 -9.01 -15.63
CA LYS A 1063 -54.74 -8.54 -16.60
C LYS A 1063 -53.75 -7.56 -15.99
N GLU A 1064 -54.23 -6.57 -15.21
CA GLU A 1064 -53.38 -5.58 -14.54
C GLU A 1064 -52.43 -6.23 -13.52
N ASN A 1065 -52.88 -7.29 -12.85
CA ASN A 1065 -52.07 -8.04 -11.89
C ASN A 1065 -51.25 -9.18 -12.53
N GLY A 1066 -51.22 -9.29 -13.86
CA GLY A 1066 -50.44 -10.30 -14.58
C GLY A 1066 -50.88 -11.75 -14.32
N ILE A 1067 -52.14 -11.97 -13.94
CA ILE A 1067 -52.72 -13.29 -13.63
C ILE A 1067 -53.14 -14.02 -14.91
N LEU A 1068 -53.75 -13.29 -15.84
CA LEU A 1068 -54.21 -13.82 -17.12
C LEU A 1068 -54.26 -12.71 -18.17
N ASN A 1069 -53.67 -12.96 -19.34
CA ASN A 1069 -53.65 -12.08 -20.49
C ASN A 1069 -53.98 -12.86 -21.78
N LEU A 1070 -55.24 -12.79 -22.18
CA LEU A 1070 -55.76 -13.42 -23.39
C LEU A 1070 -55.63 -12.53 -24.64
N ASP A 1071 -55.06 -11.32 -24.52
CA ASP A 1071 -54.95 -10.35 -25.62
C ASP A 1071 -53.63 -10.49 -26.41
N ARG A 1072 -52.65 -11.22 -25.85
CA ARG A 1072 -51.36 -11.52 -26.47
C ARG A 1072 -51.64 -12.25 -27.80
N PHE A 1073 -51.15 -11.73 -28.93
CA PHE A 1073 -51.35 -12.27 -30.31
C PHE A 1073 -52.72 -12.06 -31.01
N THR A 1074 -53.36 -10.91 -30.83
CA THR A 1074 -54.42 -10.47 -31.79
C THR A 1074 -53.90 -9.76 -33.05
N LYS A 1075 -52.58 -9.62 -33.24
CA LYS A 1075 -51.99 -8.99 -34.45
C LYS A 1075 -50.81 -9.77 -34.99
N GLY A 1076 -50.93 -10.19 -36.25
CA GLY A 1076 -49.94 -10.98 -36.98
C GLY A 1076 -48.57 -10.32 -37.05
N THR A 1077 -47.65 -10.83 -36.24
CA THR A 1077 -46.20 -10.71 -36.46
C THR A 1077 -45.63 -12.13 -36.35
N ASN A 1078 -45.12 -12.65 -37.47
CA ASN A 1078 -44.37 -13.91 -37.49
C ASN A 1078 -42.92 -13.57 -37.11
N ASP A 1079 -42.63 -13.44 -35.81
CA ASP A 1079 -41.25 -13.46 -35.34
C ASP A 1079 -40.96 -14.84 -34.72
N PRO A 1080 -40.12 -15.68 -35.34
CA PRO A 1080 -39.79 -17.01 -34.85
C PRO A 1080 -38.88 -17.00 -33.60
N ASN A 1081 -38.42 -15.84 -33.13
CA ASN A 1081 -37.59 -15.73 -31.93
C ASN A 1081 -38.36 -15.54 -30.62
N ASP A 1082 -39.69 -15.50 -30.66
CA ASP A 1082 -40.55 -15.30 -29.49
C ASP A 1082 -41.22 -16.62 -29.01
N ASP A 1083 -40.55 -17.75 -29.25
CA ASP A 1083 -40.92 -19.05 -28.71
C ASP A 1083 -40.17 -19.30 -27.38
N PRO A 1084 -40.86 -19.24 -26.22
CA PRO A 1084 -40.23 -19.47 -24.92
C PRO A 1084 -39.83 -20.94 -24.68
N PHE A 1085 -40.04 -21.83 -25.66
CA PHE A 1085 -39.62 -23.23 -25.63
C PHE A 1085 -38.55 -23.60 -26.68
N ALA A 1086 -37.97 -22.62 -27.40
CA ALA A 1086 -36.82 -22.87 -28.25
C ALA A 1086 -35.61 -23.29 -27.38
N PRO A 1087 -35.00 -24.46 -27.62
CA PRO A 1087 -33.79 -24.84 -26.88
C PRO A 1087 -32.67 -23.85 -27.19
N ASP A 1088 -31.95 -23.40 -26.15
CA ASP A 1088 -30.85 -22.45 -26.28
C ASP A 1088 -29.85 -22.89 -27.38
N PRO A 1089 -29.36 -21.96 -28.22
CA PRO A 1089 -28.38 -22.32 -29.25
C PRO A 1089 -27.09 -22.80 -28.58
N ILE A 1090 -26.63 -23.98 -29.00
CA ILE A 1090 -25.37 -24.59 -28.55
C ILE A 1090 -24.21 -23.62 -28.88
N PRO A 1091 -23.29 -23.30 -27.93
CA PRO A 1091 -22.20 -22.38 -28.20
C PRO A 1091 -21.22 -22.98 -29.21
N GLN A 1092 -21.00 -22.31 -30.34
CA GLN A 1092 -19.95 -22.70 -31.30
C GLN A 1092 -18.56 -22.41 -30.70
N GLN A 1093 -17.67 -23.41 -30.73
CA GLN A 1093 -16.25 -23.26 -30.41
C GLN A 1093 -15.56 -22.40 -31.49
N PRO A 1094 -14.54 -21.60 -31.14
CA PRO A 1094 -13.83 -20.79 -32.11
C PRO A 1094 -12.84 -21.65 -32.90
N GLU A 1095 -13.09 -21.81 -34.20
CA GLU A 1095 -12.11 -22.35 -35.15
C GLU A 1095 -11.01 -21.30 -35.39
N GLY A 1096 -9.77 -21.72 -35.21
CA GLY A 1096 -8.58 -20.89 -35.37
C GLY A 1096 -8.20 -20.67 -36.83
N GLU A 1097 -7.74 -19.46 -37.13
CA GLU A 1097 -7.01 -19.14 -38.36
C GLU A 1097 -5.50 -19.28 -38.14
N LEU A 1098 -4.83 -19.99 -39.05
CA LEU A 1098 -3.39 -19.98 -39.29
C LEU A 1098 -3.17 -19.98 -40.83
N PRO A 1099 -2.01 -19.52 -41.35
CA PRO A 1099 -1.93 -18.30 -42.15
C PRO A 1099 -1.38 -18.51 -43.58
N LEU A 1100 -1.59 -17.52 -44.45
CA LEU A 1100 -0.88 -17.27 -45.73
C LEU A 1100 -0.87 -15.74 -45.92
N GLN A 1101 0.21 -14.96 -46.09
CA GLN A 1101 1.61 -15.15 -46.48
C GLN A 1101 2.51 -14.22 -45.65
#